data_AF-A0AAU3QRN8-F1
#
_entry.id   AF-A0AAU3QRN8-F1
#
_cell.length_a   1.000
_cell.length_b   1.000
_cell.length_c   1.000
_cell.angle_alpha   90.00
_cell.angle_beta   90.00
_cell.angle_gamma   90.00
#
_symmetry.space_group_name_H-M   'P 1'
#
loop_
_entity.id
_entity.type
_entity.pdbx_description
1 polymer ?
#
loop_
_entity_poly.entity_id
_entity_poly.type
_entity_poly.pdbx_seq_one_letter_code
_entity_poly.pdbx_strand_id
1 'polypeptide(L)'
;MADQLGTLLRRLRNRSGLTQEQLEARSGVSVRTIRRLENGRSADHRLGTVNLLADALEAGPEDRQRLAATLAKSKAEPAGEPVPAPVPVPESAHAPSPAPVPVPVQNSGQDAAQSAGTKVRPTPAAPPVHGEIVAAATELAREIRRRWQCEEEHRRVHDPFPLPVRWQDAPESLTDHSENIQRLPPGATPDRMDLSGDLGSVAEVYRRVGSGRLVVLGRAGSGKSILTIRFVLDQLEAREPHDRVPVIFSIGSWDPTAVALRDWLIDRLLRDHPHLTRRASGGSTLATALVDADLVLPVLDGFDEIAEGLRSTALEVLNATSLPLVLTSRRGEFAEAVQEAGAPLVWAAGLELTDLTFDDLADYLPRTARPVPRGDGGSPAVWTPVLDRLRARESGAATPLARVLSTPLMIVLARTMYSEAPDRNPAELLDAERFPDENSLEEHLLAGFVPTVYRRRVAERSATRRREPHRDPERAERWLGHLAHHLARLDGDQQDLAWWRIGDSLRLSTRLLSVAVSSALCVALAVWIVNLIHVPFPVGEALMSGCSMGAVAGLAFGCVHAILVRVGTTAFEPAHVRLRLPGGGTGVGRRPVRTFVARFGAVLPGGFVMGVGCASALAFQRWLYYGIPLADELVIKGTLINMLVLGLIFGTGAGLVFGAVAVLEAPLDVTSAATPAGLLASNRATVVRQVLVLVPMLTLAIAVGGHLITGLLDGILGTLVWDVAGGLVIGAIGGLGGTCAYALSFTAWGRWLVLSRIWLPLTGRLPWDTVAFLDDAYRRGVLRQTGAVYQFRHIRLQHHLARSYREHQSKYAPASFGPAA
;
A
#
# COMPACT_ATOMS: atom_id res chain seq x y z
N MET A 1 39.95 0.77 -2.79
CA MET A 1 39.19 0.67 -4.05
C MET A 1 37.94 1.58 -4.15
N ALA A 2 37.55 2.31 -3.09
CA ALA A 2 36.51 3.36 -3.17
C ALA A 2 36.84 4.54 -4.10
N ASP A 3 38.12 4.69 -4.49
CA ASP A 3 38.60 5.73 -5.41
C ASP A 3 38.08 5.59 -6.85
N GLN A 4 37.71 4.39 -7.31
CA GLN A 4 37.32 4.18 -8.71
C GLN A 4 35.91 4.71 -9.02
N LEU A 5 34.94 4.53 -8.11
CA LEU A 5 33.57 5.04 -8.30
C LEU A 5 33.54 6.57 -8.26
N GLY A 6 34.21 7.18 -7.26
CA GLY A 6 34.27 8.64 -7.13
C GLY A 6 34.96 9.30 -8.32
N THR A 7 36.02 8.69 -8.84
CA THR A 7 36.74 9.18 -10.03
C THR A 7 35.89 9.06 -11.30
N LEU A 8 35.13 7.96 -11.46
CA LEU A 8 34.23 7.77 -12.60
C LEU A 8 33.05 8.76 -12.57
N LEU A 9 32.41 8.95 -11.41
CA LEU A 9 31.34 9.94 -11.25
C LEU A 9 31.82 11.36 -11.52
N ARG A 10 32.99 11.74 -11.00
CA ARG A 10 33.60 13.05 -11.26
C ARG A 10 33.96 13.24 -12.73
N ARG A 11 34.46 12.18 -13.40
CA ARG A 11 34.78 12.22 -14.84
C ARG A 11 33.52 12.40 -15.68
N LEU A 12 32.45 11.66 -15.38
CA LEU A 12 31.16 11.77 -16.06
C LEU A 12 30.55 13.16 -15.82
N ARG A 13 30.59 13.67 -14.59
CA ARG A 13 30.13 15.03 -14.26
C ARG A 13 30.88 16.10 -15.05
N ASN A 14 32.21 15.99 -15.13
CA ASN A 14 33.02 16.93 -15.89
C ASN A 14 32.77 16.85 -17.40
N ARG A 15 32.54 15.63 -17.95
CA ARG A 15 32.18 15.42 -19.36
C ARG A 15 30.82 16.05 -19.69
N SER A 16 29.87 15.99 -18.76
CA SER A 16 28.54 16.58 -18.92
C SER A 16 28.49 18.07 -18.54
N GLY A 17 29.61 18.70 -18.17
CA GLY A 17 29.71 20.14 -17.89
C GLY A 17 28.97 20.63 -16.64
N LEU A 18 28.60 19.74 -15.71
CA LEU A 18 27.76 20.08 -14.56
C LEU A 18 28.57 20.42 -13.30
N THR A 19 28.17 21.45 -12.56
CA THR A 19 28.63 21.65 -11.18
C THR A 19 27.97 20.66 -10.22
N GLN A 20 28.50 20.49 -9.00
CA GLN A 20 27.86 19.62 -8.00
C GLN A 20 26.47 20.13 -7.61
N GLU A 21 26.25 21.45 -7.57
CA GLU A 21 24.93 22.04 -7.28
C GLU A 21 23.93 21.80 -8.42
N GLN A 22 24.38 21.87 -9.66
CA GLN A 22 23.56 21.55 -10.83
C GLN A 22 23.23 20.04 -10.88
N LEU A 23 24.18 19.18 -10.50
CA LEU A 23 23.94 17.75 -10.41
C LEU A 23 22.97 17.40 -9.27
N GLU A 24 22.98 18.12 -8.14
CA GLU A 24 21.96 17.99 -7.09
C GLU A 24 20.58 18.38 -7.61
N ALA A 25 20.48 19.53 -8.27
CA ALA A 25 19.22 20.00 -8.83
C ALA A 25 18.61 18.99 -9.82
N ARG A 26 19.45 18.24 -10.53
CA ARG A 26 19.05 17.27 -11.56
C ARG A 26 18.81 15.84 -11.04
N SER A 27 19.63 15.36 -10.12
CA SER A 27 19.53 14.00 -9.55
C SER A 27 18.64 13.93 -8.31
N GLY A 28 18.38 15.06 -7.65
CA GLY A 28 17.72 15.11 -6.34
C GLY A 28 18.61 14.60 -5.20
N VAL A 29 19.87 14.27 -5.46
CA VAL A 29 20.87 13.84 -4.47
C VAL A 29 21.61 15.05 -3.94
N SER A 30 21.68 15.24 -2.63
CA SER A 30 22.27 16.45 -2.05
C SER A 30 23.75 16.65 -2.43
N VAL A 31 24.21 17.89 -2.62
CA VAL A 31 25.62 18.23 -2.88
C VAL A 31 26.56 17.58 -1.87
N ARG A 32 26.15 17.52 -0.59
CA ARG A 32 26.92 16.85 0.46
C ARG A 32 27.14 15.36 0.16
N THR A 33 26.15 14.69 -0.40
CA THR A 33 26.20 13.27 -0.77
C THR A 33 27.00 13.07 -2.05
N ILE A 34 26.81 13.92 -3.06
CA ILE A 34 27.60 13.93 -4.30
C ILE A 34 29.08 14.12 -3.99
N ARG A 35 29.42 15.15 -3.21
CA ARG A 35 30.80 15.44 -2.79
C ARG A 35 31.41 14.30 -1.96
N ARG A 36 30.62 13.60 -1.17
CA ARG A 36 31.09 12.44 -0.38
C ARG A 36 31.37 11.23 -1.27
N LEU A 37 30.56 11.01 -2.31
CA LEU A 37 30.73 9.96 -3.30
C LEU A 37 31.93 10.24 -4.23
N GLU A 38 32.10 11.47 -4.70
CA GLU A 38 33.25 11.87 -5.54
C GLU A 38 34.59 11.78 -4.80
N ASN A 39 34.60 11.91 -3.47
CA ASN A 39 35.80 11.86 -2.64
C ASN A 39 36.08 10.47 -2.02
N GLY A 40 35.33 9.43 -2.40
CA GLY A 40 35.61 8.04 -2.01
C GLY A 40 35.46 7.69 -0.52
N ARG A 41 34.70 8.47 0.27
CA ARG A 41 34.60 8.31 1.74
C ARG A 41 33.41 7.47 2.25
N SER A 42 32.73 6.70 1.40
CA SER A 42 31.62 5.82 1.82
C SER A 42 32.03 4.36 1.59
N ALA A 43 32.02 3.53 2.63
CA ALA A 43 32.23 2.08 2.50
C ALA A 43 30.94 1.34 2.07
N ASP A 44 29.80 2.03 2.08
CA ASP A 44 28.49 1.48 1.76
C ASP A 44 27.84 2.36 0.69
N HIS A 45 27.71 1.81 -0.52
CA HIS A 45 27.27 2.52 -1.72
C HIS A 45 25.86 2.03 -2.09
N ARG A 46 24.85 2.87 -1.84
CA ARG A 46 23.45 2.55 -2.20
C ARG A 46 23.27 2.66 -3.71
N LEU A 47 22.91 1.55 -4.35
CA LEU A 47 22.74 1.43 -5.82
C LEU A 47 21.78 2.49 -6.38
N GLY A 48 20.69 2.77 -5.66
CA GLY A 48 19.71 3.80 -6.06
C GLY A 48 20.31 5.22 -6.12
N THR A 49 21.25 5.57 -5.25
CA THR A 49 21.91 6.88 -5.31
C THR A 49 22.87 6.98 -6.50
N VAL A 50 23.54 5.88 -6.86
CA VAL A 50 24.42 5.86 -8.04
C VAL A 50 23.59 5.87 -9.32
N ASN A 51 22.45 5.19 -9.36
CA ASN A 51 21.52 5.23 -10.51
C ASN A 51 20.91 6.62 -10.72
N LEU A 52 20.47 7.30 -9.66
CA LEU A 52 20.00 8.69 -9.76
C LEU A 52 21.08 9.64 -10.29
N LEU A 53 22.34 9.42 -9.92
CA LEU A 53 23.46 10.19 -10.47
C LEU A 53 23.79 9.78 -11.91
N ALA A 54 23.73 8.49 -12.24
CA ALA A 54 23.97 7.98 -13.60
C ALA A 54 22.89 8.46 -14.58
N ASP A 55 21.63 8.53 -14.15
CA ASP A 55 20.51 9.08 -14.92
C ASP A 55 20.67 10.59 -15.10
N ALA A 56 21.04 11.32 -14.05
CA ALA A 56 21.29 12.76 -14.13
C ALA A 56 22.54 13.14 -14.95
N LEU A 57 23.52 12.22 -15.04
CA LEU A 57 24.73 12.37 -15.83
C LEU A 57 24.59 11.84 -17.26
N GLU A 58 23.44 11.26 -17.62
CA GLU A 58 23.19 10.59 -18.91
C GLU A 58 24.28 9.57 -19.26
N ALA A 59 24.69 8.77 -18.26
CA ALA A 59 25.67 7.72 -18.48
C ALA A 59 25.14 6.73 -19.52
N GLY A 60 25.90 6.56 -20.61
CA GLY A 60 25.62 5.55 -21.64
C GLY A 60 25.71 4.13 -21.09
N PRO A 61 25.27 3.12 -21.86
CA PRO A 61 25.22 1.73 -21.40
C PRO A 61 26.58 1.20 -20.90
N GLU A 62 27.69 1.56 -21.56
CA GLU A 62 29.04 1.19 -21.11
C GLU A 62 29.44 1.87 -19.79
N ASP A 63 29.09 3.15 -19.62
CA ASP A 63 29.41 3.90 -18.40
C ASP A 63 28.57 3.42 -17.22
N ARG A 64 27.31 3.04 -17.45
CA ARG A 64 26.44 2.37 -16.47
C ARG A 64 27.00 1.00 -16.09
N GLN A 65 27.47 0.23 -17.05
CA GLN A 65 28.08 -1.08 -16.79
C GLN A 65 29.38 -0.94 -15.99
N ARG A 66 30.18 0.11 -16.22
CA ARG A 66 31.38 0.43 -15.42
C ARG A 66 31.03 0.92 -14.01
N LEU A 67 30.00 1.74 -13.85
CA LEU A 67 29.47 2.15 -12.54
C LEU A 67 28.92 0.94 -11.76
N ALA A 68 28.22 0.03 -12.42
CA ALA A 68 27.73 -1.21 -11.82
C ALA A 68 28.87 -2.19 -11.48
N ALA A 69 29.85 -2.34 -12.37
CA ALA A 69 31.00 -3.21 -12.16
C ALA A 69 31.90 -2.74 -11.00
N THR A 70 32.02 -1.43 -10.79
CA THR A 70 32.74 -0.88 -9.62
C THR A 70 32.00 -1.12 -8.31
N LEU A 71 30.67 -1.15 -8.33
CA LEU A 71 29.83 -1.54 -7.18
C LEU A 71 29.87 -3.05 -6.91
N ALA A 72 29.87 -3.88 -7.96
CA ALA A 72 29.96 -5.33 -7.85
C ALA A 72 31.33 -5.80 -7.32
N LYS A 73 32.43 -5.21 -7.81
CA LYS A 73 33.79 -5.51 -7.32
C LYS A 73 34.05 -5.04 -5.89
N SER A 74 33.40 -3.96 -5.44
CA SER A 74 33.47 -3.54 -4.03
C SER A 74 32.82 -4.53 -3.07
N LYS A 75 31.98 -5.46 -3.58
CA LYS A 75 31.29 -6.50 -2.81
C LYS A 75 31.98 -7.87 -2.92
N ALA A 76 32.93 -8.01 -3.84
CA ALA A 76 33.61 -9.27 -4.16
C ALA A 76 35.14 -9.14 -4.01
N GLU A 77 35.64 -9.24 -2.77
CA GLU A 77 36.98 -9.74 -2.43
C GLU A 77 36.99 -10.25 -0.96
N PRO A 78 37.90 -11.16 -0.57
CA PRO A 78 37.53 -12.49 -0.09
C PRO A 78 37.79 -12.74 1.41
N ALA A 79 37.14 -13.78 1.92
CA ALA A 79 37.42 -14.42 3.20
C ALA A 79 38.87 -14.94 3.29
N GLY A 80 39.51 -14.80 4.45
CA GLY A 80 40.82 -15.38 4.70
C GLY A 80 41.42 -15.05 6.05
N GLU A 81 40.82 -15.53 7.14
CA GLU A 81 41.57 -15.88 8.36
C GLU A 81 41.06 -17.25 8.85
N PRO A 82 41.93 -18.25 9.09
CA PRO A 82 41.50 -19.59 9.43
C PRO A 82 41.06 -19.68 10.89
N VAL A 83 39.78 -19.99 11.11
CA VAL A 83 39.25 -20.35 12.43
C VAL A 83 39.76 -21.75 12.81
N PRO A 84 40.29 -21.96 14.03
CA PRO A 84 40.95 -23.20 14.40
C PRO A 84 39.95 -24.35 14.61
N ALA A 85 40.43 -25.57 14.35
CA ALA A 85 39.66 -26.81 14.39
C ALA A 85 38.97 -27.06 15.75
N PRO A 86 37.81 -27.75 15.79
CA PRO A 86 37.12 -28.07 17.04
C PRO A 86 37.88 -29.17 17.80
N VAL A 87 38.08 -28.96 19.10
CA VAL A 87 38.52 -29.96 20.07
C VAL A 87 37.42 -31.00 20.29
N PRO A 88 37.71 -32.31 20.35
CA PRO A 88 36.70 -33.34 20.61
C PRO A 88 36.39 -33.44 22.11
N VAL A 89 35.10 -33.59 22.45
CA VAL A 89 34.61 -33.86 23.81
C VAL A 89 33.84 -35.19 23.78
N PRO A 90 33.94 -36.04 24.82
CA PRO A 90 33.94 -37.48 24.65
C PRO A 90 32.56 -38.17 24.73
N GLU A 91 32.59 -39.36 24.15
CA GLU A 91 31.62 -40.45 24.14
C GLU A 91 30.97 -40.74 25.51
N SER A 92 29.64 -40.74 25.58
CA SER A 92 28.88 -41.45 26.63
C SER A 92 27.49 -41.89 26.16
N ALA A 93 27.40 -43.20 25.93
CA ALA A 93 26.37 -44.15 26.35
C ALA A 93 24.86 -43.96 26.01
N HIS A 94 24.37 -45.00 25.31
CA HIS A 94 23.05 -45.64 25.40
C HIS A 94 21.81 -44.95 24.81
N ALA A 95 21.47 -45.39 23.59
CA ALA A 95 20.10 -45.41 23.06
C ALA A 95 19.40 -46.74 23.42
N PRO A 96 18.10 -46.76 23.78
CA PRO A 96 17.29 -47.96 23.71
C PRO A 96 16.54 -48.06 22.36
N SER A 97 16.51 -49.30 21.85
CA SER A 97 15.88 -49.76 20.61
C SER A 97 14.33 -49.78 20.70
N PRO A 98 13.58 -49.64 19.59
CA PRO A 98 12.12 -49.67 19.59
C PRO A 98 11.53 -51.10 19.62
N ALA A 99 10.42 -51.28 20.34
CA ALA A 99 9.69 -52.53 20.47
C ALA A 99 8.69 -52.77 19.29
N PRO A 100 8.31 -54.04 19.01
CA PRO A 100 7.68 -54.43 17.75
C PRO A 100 6.14 -54.46 17.76
N VAL A 101 5.58 -54.35 16.55
CA VAL A 101 4.16 -54.45 16.17
C VAL A 101 3.61 -55.87 16.40
N PRO A 102 2.36 -56.07 16.87
CA PRO A 102 1.71 -57.38 16.86
C PRO A 102 0.82 -57.59 15.63
N VAL A 103 0.98 -58.75 15.00
CA VAL A 103 0.12 -59.35 13.97
C VAL A 103 -1.04 -60.10 14.64
N PRO A 104 -2.28 -60.09 14.12
CA PRO A 104 -3.32 -61.02 14.56
C PRO A 104 -3.36 -62.28 13.69
N VAL A 105 -3.44 -63.42 14.37
CA VAL A 105 -3.58 -64.78 13.85
C VAL A 105 -5.04 -65.07 13.45
N GLN A 106 -5.21 -65.80 12.35
CA GLN A 106 -6.49 -66.36 11.88
C GLN A 106 -7.00 -67.46 12.82
N ASN A 107 -8.31 -67.53 13.04
CA ASN A 107 -9.00 -68.81 13.12
C ASN A 107 -10.47 -68.72 12.68
N SER A 108 -10.83 -69.74 11.93
CA SER A 108 -12.05 -70.00 11.16
C SER A 108 -13.14 -70.72 11.95
N GLY A 109 -14.41 -70.56 11.51
CA GLY A 109 -15.41 -71.65 11.53
C GLY A 109 -16.74 -71.43 12.26
N GLN A 110 -17.80 -71.16 11.46
CA GLN A 110 -19.17 -71.73 11.51
C GLN A 110 -20.07 -71.60 12.77
N ASP A 111 -21.20 -70.87 12.69
CA ASP A 111 -22.53 -71.45 12.38
C ASP A 111 -23.73 -70.46 12.49
N ALA A 112 -24.66 -70.64 11.55
CA ALA A 112 -26.12 -70.38 11.48
C ALA A 112 -26.86 -69.24 12.27
N ALA A 113 -27.54 -68.41 11.46
CA ALA A 113 -28.94 -67.92 11.56
C ALA A 113 -29.52 -67.34 12.88
N GLN A 114 -29.90 -66.06 12.87
CA GLN A 114 -31.30 -65.58 13.06
C GLN A 114 -31.41 -64.04 13.08
N SER A 115 -32.50 -63.56 12.47
CA SER A 115 -33.00 -62.17 12.43
C SER A 115 -33.41 -61.63 13.80
N ALA A 116 -33.05 -60.37 14.13
CA ALA A 116 -33.92 -59.38 14.78
C ALA A 116 -33.18 -58.04 14.96
N GLY A 117 -33.88 -56.93 14.68
CA GLY A 117 -33.29 -55.60 14.54
C GLY A 117 -32.63 -55.00 15.78
N THR A 118 -31.65 -54.14 15.56
CA THR A 118 -31.11 -53.23 16.58
C THR A 118 -30.68 -51.92 15.94
N LYS A 119 -31.15 -50.83 16.55
CA LYS A 119 -30.96 -49.42 16.21
C LYS A 119 -29.56 -49.10 15.67
N VAL A 120 -29.50 -48.47 14.50
CA VAL A 120 -28.31 -47.81 13.98
C VAL A 120 -27.88 -46.74 14.98
N ARG A 121 -26.75 -46.99 15.64
CA ARG A 121 -26.03 -46.03 16.47
C ARG A 121 -25.38 -45.03 15.50
N PRO A 122 -25.59 -43.71 15.62
CA PRO A 122 -24.93 -42.76 14.75
C PRO A 122 -23.41 -42.86 14.97
N THR A 123 -22.68 -42.95 13.85
CA THR A 123 -21.22 -42.82 13.76
C THR A 123 -20.76 -41.63 14.59
N PRO A 124 -19.65 -41.71 15.35
CA PRO A 124 -19.17 -40.57 16.12
C PRO A 124 -18.88 -39.42 15.15
N ALA A 125 -19.55 -38.29 15.35
CA ALA A 125 -19.28 -37.07 14.61
C ALA A 125 -17.79 -36.74 14.72
N ALA A 126 -17.20 -36.33 13.60
CA ALA A 126 -15.85 -35.78 13.55
C ALA A 126 -15.66 -34.74 14.68
N PRO A 127 -14.45 -34.62 15.27
CA PRO A 127 -14.22 -33.73 16.40
C PRO A 127 -14.70 -32.31 16.06
N PRO A 128 -15.35 -31.60 17.01
CA PRO A 128 -16.01 -30.31 16.76
C PRO A 128 -15.09 -29.24 16.17
N VAL A 129 -13.77 -29.38 16.39
CA VAL A 129 -12.72 -28.50 15.86
C VAL A 129 -12.65 -28.52 14.33
N HIS A 130 -12.84 -29.68 13.68
CA HIS A 130 -12.83 -29.75 12.20
C HIS A 130 -14.06 -29.09 11.59
N GLY A 131 -15.22 -29.18 12.25
CA GLY A 131 -16.45 -28.53 11.80
C GLY A 131 -16.34 -26.99 11.81
N GLU A 132 -15.69 -26.42 12.82
CA GLU A 132 -15.46 -24.97 12.92
C GLU A 132 -14.56 -24.46 11.78
N ILE A 133 -13.46 -25.16 11.48
CA ILE A 133 -12.51 -24.77 10.43
C ILE A 133 -13.15 -24.93 9.04
N VAL A 134 -13.89 -26.02 8.79
CA VAL A 134 -14.61 -26.24 7.52
C VAL A 134 -15.72 -25.20 7.32
N ALA A 135 -16.42 -24.81 8.39
CA ALA A 135 -17.41 -23.73 8.33
C ALA A 135 -16.74 -22.38 7.99
N ALA A 136 -15.60 -22.08 8.60
CA ALA A 136 -14.81 -20.88 8.28
C ALA A 136 -14.30 -20.89 6.84
N ALA A 137 -13.81 -22.02 6.33
CA ALA A 137 -13.41 -22.20 4.94
C ALA A 137 -14.58 -21.96 3.97
N THR A 138 -15.76 -22.46 4.31
CA THR A 138 -16.98 -22.29 3.51
C THR A 138 -17.46 -20.83 3.50
N GLU A 139 -17.35 -20.12 4.63
CA GLU A 139 -17.64 -18.69 4.73
C GLU A 139 -16.66 -17.88 3.86
N LEU A 140 -15.36 -18.15 4.00
CA LEU A 140 -14.30 -17.53 3.20
C LEU A 140 -14.52 -17.75 1.70
N ALA A 141 -14.81 -18.99 1.27
CA ALA A 141 -15.10 -19.33 -0.11
C ALA A 141 -16.28 -18.53 -0.69
N ARG A 142 -17.34 -18.34 0.10
CA ARG A 142 -18.51 -17.56 -0.31
C ARG A 142 -18.18 -16.08 -0.47
N GLU A 143 -17.39 -15.52 0.44
CA GLU A 143 -16.95 -14.13 0.38
C GLU A 143 -16.06 -13.87 -0.84
N ILE A 144 -15.06 -14.74 -1.06
CA ILE A 144 -14.14 -14.66 -2.19
C ILE A 144 -14.91 -14.79 -3.51
N ARG A 145 -15.85 -15.72 -3.62
CA ARG A 145 -16.69 -15.87 -4.83
C ARG A 145 -17.45 -14.58 -5.14
N ARG A 146 -18.17 -14.02 -4.15
CA ARG A 146 -18.93 -12.78 -4.34
C ARG A 146 -18.03 -11.62 -4.78
N ARG A 147 -16.86 -11.47 -4.13
CA ARG A 147 -15.90 -10.41 -4.44
C ARG A 147 -15.39 -10.49 -5.88
N TRP A 148 -14.97 -11.67 -6.32
CA TRP A 148 -14.39 -11.84 -7.65
C TRP A 148 -15.44 -11.89 -8.77
N GLN A 149 -16.67 -12.32 -8.50
CA GLN A 149 -17.80 -12.17 -9.43
C GLN A 149 -18.11 -10.70 -9.69
N CYS A 150 -18.23 -9.88 -8.63
CA CYS A 150 -18.42 -8.43 -8.80
C CYS A 150 -17.25 -7.78 -9.56
N GLU A 151 -16.02 -8.22 -9.30
CA GLU A 151 -14.84 -7.71 -10.01
C GLU A 151 -14.82 -8.15 -11.49
N GLU A 152 -15.22 -9.37 -11.83
CA GLU A 152 -15.36 -9.85 -13.22
C GLU A 152 -16.45 -9.06 -13.99
N GLU A 153 -17.60 -8.82 -13.35
CA GLU A 153 -18.69 -7.99 -13.89
C GLU A 153 -18.24 -6.54 -14.14
N HIS A 154 -17.59 -5.92 -13.14
CA HIS A 154 -17.04 -4.56 -13.28
C HIS A 154 -15.99 -4.46 -14.39
N ARG A 155 -15.25 -5.54 -14.64
CA ARG A 155 -14.25 -5.61 -15.72
C ARG A 155 -14.87 -5.79 -17.10
N ARG A 156 -16.18 -6.04 -17.19
CA ARG A 156 -16.91 -6.28 -18.43
C ARG A 156 -16.28 -7.39 -19.27
N VAL A 157 -15.75 -8.43 -18.60
CA VAL A 157 -15.06 -9.54 -19.26
C VAL A 157 -16.00 -10.23 -20.26
N HIS A 158 -17.28 -10.35 -19.94
CA HIS A 158 -18.28 -10.99 -20.78
C HIS A 158 -18.98 -10.07 -21.79
N ASP A 159 -18.55 -8.81 -21.93
CA ASP A 159 -19.14 -7.87 -22.88
C ASP A 159 -18.11 -7.60 -23.99
N PRO A 160 -18.39 -7.90 -25.28
CA PRO A 160 -19.52 -8.69 -25.76
C PRO A 160 -19.40 -10.19 -25.41
N PHE A 161 -18.17 -10.68 -25.20
CA PHE A 161 -17.81 -12.02 -24.72
C PHE A 161 -16.33 -11.99 -24.27
N PRO A 162 -15.83 -12.97 -23.50
CA PRO A 162 -14.43 -12.99 -23.08
C PRO A 162 -13.44 -12.99 -24.24
N LEU A 163 -12.40 -12.16 -24.16
CA LEU A 163 -11.25 -12.27 -25.07
C LEU A 163 -10.60 -13.66 -24.92
N PRO A 164 -10.27 -14.35 -26.03
CA PRO A 164 -9.75 -15.71 -25.98
C PRO A 164 -8.28 -15.72 -25.54
N VAL A 165 -8.07 -15.65 -24.23
CA VAL A 165 -6.74 -15.80 -23.63
C VAL A 165 -6.35 -17.27 -23.73
N ARG A 166 -5.30 -17.56 -24.49
CA ARG A 166 -4.74 -18.90 -24.69
C ARG A 166 -3.36 -19.03 -24.09
N TRP A 167 -2.91 -20.25 -23.85
CA TRP A 167 -1.56 -20.55 -23.41
C TRP A 167 -1.04 -21.84 -24.02
N GLN A 168 0.27 -21.97 -23.95
CA GLN A 168 1.04 -23.15 -24.31
C GLN A 168 1.94 -23.56 -23.13
N ASP A 169 2.61 -24.70 -23.26
CA ASP A 169 3.62 -25.11 -22.28
C ASP A 169 4.74 -24.06 -22.20
N ALA A 170 5.15 -23.73 -20.98
CA ALA A 170 6.31 -22.86 -20.78
C ALA A 170 7.61 -23.59 -21.22
N PRO A 171 8.67 -22.86 -21.57
CA PRO A 171 9.95 -23.46 -21.89
C PRO A 171 10.47 -24.40 -20.80
N GLU A 172 11.03 -25.55 -21.17
CA GLU A 172 11.57 -26.55 -20.24
C GLU A 172 12.63 -25.95 -19.29
N SER A 173 13.36 -24.91 -19.72
CA SER A 173 14.34 -24.21 -18.88
C SER A 173 13.74 -23.42 -17.71
N LEU A 174 12.42 -23.19 -17.71
CA LEU A 174 11.68 -22.43 -16.70
C LEU A 174 10.76 -23.32 -15.84
N THR A 175 10.76 -24.63 -16.07
CA THR A 175 9.89 -25.60 -15.39
C THR A 175 10.72 -26.75 -14.81
N ASP A 176 10.15 -27.46 -13.84
CA ASP A 176 10.80 -28.65 -13.30
C ASP A 176 10.59 -29.85 -14.25
N HIS A 177 11.30 -30.94 -14.00
CA HIS A 177 11.17 -32.19 -14.73
C HIS A 177 9.75 -32.77 -14.66
N SER A 178 9.27 -33.36 -15.75
CA SER A 178 7.92 -33.94 -15.86
C SER A 178 7.63 -34.98 -14.78
N GLU A 179 8.63 -35.78 -14.39
CA GLU A 179 8.55 -36.78 -13.32
C GLU A 179 8.26 -36.12 -11.96
N ASN A 180 8.90 -34.98 -11.69
CA ASN A 180 8.74 -34.18 -10.48
C ASN A 180 7.37 -33.50 -10.43
N ILE A 181 6.91 -32.97 -11.57
CA ILE A 181 5.58 -32.34 -11.71
C ILE A 181 4.46 -33.36 -11.48
N GLN A 182 4.60 -34.57 -12.00
CA GLN A 182 3.62 -35.66 -11.87
C GLN A 182 3.74 -36.43 -10.54
N ARG A 183 4.76 -36.13 -9.72
CA ARG A 183 5.05 -36.80 -8.43
C ARG A 183 5.24 -38.31 -8.61
N LEU A 184 5.93 -38.69 -9.68
CA LEU A 184 6.17 -40.09 -10.02
C LEU A 184 7.28 -40.69 -9.15
N PRO A 185 7.18 -41.99 -8.81
CA PRO A 185 8.25 -42.69 -8.12
C PRO A 185 9.48 -42.84 -9.03
N PRO A 186 10.69 -43.01 -8.46
CA PRO A 186 11.90 -43.23 -9.24
C PRO A 186 11.77 -44.39 -10.23
N GLY A 187 12.13 -44.16 -11.50
CA GLY A 187 12.08 -45.17 -12.56
C GLY A 187 10.74 -45.30 -13.30
N ALA A 188 9.70 -44.56 -12.91
CA ALA A 188 8.47 -44.46 -13.68
C ALA A 188 8.63 -43.50 -14.87
N THR A 189 8.02 -43.83 -16.00
CA THR A 189 8.01 -42.99 -17.20
C THR A 189 6.91 -41.93 -17.09
N PRO A 190 7.21 -40.64 -17.33
CA PRO A 190 6.20 -39.59 -17.28
C PRO A 190 5.22 -39.69 -18.46
N ASP A 191 3.94 -39.49 -18.18
CA ASP A 191 2.94 -39.32 -19.23
C ASP A 191 3.13 -37.97 -19.92
N ARG A 192 2.91 -37.91 -21.23
CA ARG A 192 2.96 -36.64 -21.96
C ARG A 192 1.72 -35.81 -21.60
N MET A 193 1.91 -34.76 -20.79
CA MET A 193 0.86 -33.80 -20.47
C MET A 193 0.92 -32.61 -21.44
N ASP A 194 -0.10 -32.49 -22.30
CA ASP A 194 -0.35 -31.24 -23.02
C ASP A 194 -1.14 -30.31 -22.08
N LEU A 195 -0.48 -29.24 -21.63
CA LEU A 195 -1.10 -28.24 -20.76
C LEU A 195 -1.66 -27.06 -21.55
N SER A 196 -1.54 -27.04 -22.89
CA SER A 196 -2.13 -25.98 -23.71
C SER A 196 -3.64 -25.89 -23.53
N GLY A 197 -4.16 -24.67 -23.66
CA GLY A 197 -5.56 -24.42 -23.35
C GLY A 197 -5.99 -22.98 -23.55
N ASP A 198 -7.21 -22.70 -23.10
CA ASP A 198 -7.84 -21.40 -23.16
C ASP A 198 -8.45 -21.03 -21.81
N LEU A 199 -8.83 -19.77 -21.64
CA LEU A 199 -9.35 -19.20 -20.39
C LEU A 199 -10.37 -20.08 -19.63
N GLY A 200 -11.19 -20.89 -20.33
CA GLY A 200 -12.19 -21.76 -19.72
C GLY A 200 -11.64 -23.08 -19.15
N SER A 201 -10.44 -23.51 -19.53
CA SER A 201 -9.87 -24.80 -19.13
C SER A 201 -8.82 -24.71 -18.01
N VAL A 202 -8.52 -23.52 -17.48
CA VAL A 202 -7.41 -23.31 -16.52
C VAL A 202 -7.54 -24.16 -15.25
N ALA A 203 -8.75 -24.27 -14.70
CA ALA A 203 -9.01 -25.06 -13.50
C ALA A 203 -8.87 -26.56 -13.76
N GLU A 204 -9.23 -27.02 -14.97
CA GLU A 204 -9.03 -28.41 -15.40
C GLU A 204 -7.55 -28.74 -15.59
N VAL A 205 -6.78 -27.85 -16.23
CA VAL A 205 -5.32 -27.97 -16.35
C VAL A 205 -4.68 -28.10 -14.97
N TYR A 206 -5.04 -27.24 -14.03
CA TYR A 206 -4.50 -27.30 -12.67
C TYR A 206 -4.80 -28.64 -11.97
N ARG A 207 -6.01 -29.19 -12.13
CA ARG A 207 -6.37 -30.50 -11.55
C ARG A 207 -5.57 -31.66 -12.13
N ARG A 208 -5.06 -31.55 -13.36
CA ARG A 208 -4.16 -32.55 -13.98
C ARG A 208 -2.74 -32.50 -13.42
N VAL A 209 -2.34 -31.39 -12.80
CA VAL A 209 -0.99 -31.23 -12.23
C VAL A 209 -0.92 -31.89 -10.85
N GLY A 210 -0.37 -33.10 -10.79
CA GLY A 210 -0.29 -33.91 -9.57
C GLY A 210 0.45 -33.27 -8.39
N SER A 211 1.40 -32.37 -8.66
CA SER A 211 2.10 -31.60 -7.62
C SER A 211 1.25 -30.50 -6.98
N GLY A 212 0.18 -30.05 -7.65
CA GLY A 212 -0.62 -28.89 -7.23
C GLY A 212 0.13 -27.55 -7.31
N ARG A 213 1.24 -27.47 -8.05
CA ARG A 213 2.03 -26.24 -8.25
C ARG A 213 2.03 -25.82 -9.72
N LEU A 214 1.61 -24.58 -9.97
CA LEU A 214 1.48 -24.03 -11.32
C LEU A 214 2.12 -22.65 -11.41
N VAL A 215 2.92 -22.40 -12.46
CA VAL A 215 3.45 -21.09 -12.81
C VAL A 215 2.76 -20.62 -14.09
N VAL A 216 2.19 -19.42 -14.06
CA VAL A 216 1.57 -18.77 -15.23
C VAL A 216 2.41 -17.58 -15.64
N LEU A 217 3.11 -17.73 -16.76
CA LEU A 217 3.95 -16.73 -17.38
C LEU A 217 3.19 -15.98 -18.47
N GLY A 218 3.58 -14.72 -18.71
CA GLY A 218 3.07 -13.98 -19.85
C GLY A 218 3.56 -12.55 -19.87
N ARG A 219 3.51 -11.90 -21.03
CA ARG A 219 3.88 -10.48 -21.18
C ARG A 219 2.99 -9.55 -20.36
N ALA A 220 3.43 -8.31 -20.17
CA ALA A 220 2.59 -7.28 -19.57
C ALA A 220 1.30 -7.10 -20.39
N GLY A 221 0.14 -7.08 -19.72
CA GLY A 221 -1.15 -6.93 -20.39
C GLY A 221 -1.72 -8.18 -21.08
N SER A 222 -1.07 -9.35 -20.96
CA SER A 222 -1.52 -10.62 -21.56
C SER A 222 -2.79 -11.23 -20.94
N GLY A 223 -3.29 -10.69 -19.83
CA GLY A 223 -4.49 -11.19 -19.15
C GLY A 223 -4.23 -12.09 -17.93
N LYS A 224 -2.99 -12.19 -17.42
CA LYS A 224 -2.65 -12.98 -16.20
C LYS A 224 -3.66 -12.80 -15.05
N SER A 225 -3.95 -11.56 -14.66
CA SER A 225 -4.90 -11.32 -13.56
C SER A 225 -6.34 -11.71 -13.89
N ILE A 226 -6.76 -11.73 -15.17
CA ILE A 226 -8.09 -12.24 -15.58
C ILE A 226 -8.09 -13.77 -15.48
N LEU A 227 -7.03 -14.43 -15.94
CA LEU A 227 -6.85 -15.87 -15.78
C LEU A 227 -6.86 -16.28 -14.30
N THR A 228 -6.18 -15.53 -13.43
CA THR A 228 -6.20 -15.73 -11.98
C THR A 228 -7.60 -15.62 -11.39
N ILE A 229 -8.37 -14.58 -11.75
CA ILE A 229 -9.76 -14.42 -11.32
C ILE A 229 -10.61 -15.60 -11.79
N ARG A 230 -10.49 -15.97 -13.07
CA ARG A 230 -11.25 -17.07 -13.66
C ARG A 230 -10.92 -18.41 -13.00
N PHE A 231 -9.64 -18.68 -12.80
CA PHE A 231 -9.15 -19.85 -12.07
C PHE A 231 -9.78 -19.95 -10.67
N VAL A 232 -9.80 -18.85 -9.91
CA VAL A 232 -10.41 -18.82 -8.58
C VAL A 232 -11.92 -19.08 -8.64
N LEU A 233 -12.63 -18.47 -9.59
CA LEU A 233 -14.07 -18.67 -9.76
C LEU A 233 -14.42 -20.11 -10.16
N ASP A 234 -13.72 -20.67 -11.15
CA ASP A 234 -13.94 -22.04 -11.64
C ASP A 234 -13.58 -23.09 -10.56
N GLN A 235 -12.48 -22.86 -9.82
CA GLN A 235 -12.13 -23.73 -8.69
C GLN A 235 -13.14 -23.64 -7.55
N LEU A 236 -13.73 -22.46 -7.30
CA LEU A 236 -14.78 -22.30 -6.30
C LEU A 236 -16.10 -22.93 -6.76
N GLU A 237 -16.41 -22.94 -8.05
CA GLU A 237 -17.63 -23.54 -8.60
C GLU A 237 -17.66 -25.05 -8.40
N ALA A 238 -16.53 -25.73 -8.63
CA ALA A 238 -16.38 -27.18 -8.46
C ALA A 238 -15.99 -27.63 -7.03
N ARG A 239 -15.97 -26.73 -6.05
CA ARG A 239 -15.38 -26.96 -4.71
C ARG A 239 -16.31 -27.76 -3.78
N GLU A 240 -15.78 -28.80 -3.16
CA GLU A 240 -16.39 -29.49 -2.01
C GLU A 240 -16.02 -28.86 -0.65
N PRO A 241 -16.78 -29.08 0.45
CA PRO A 241 -16.53 -28.42 1.73
C PRO A 241 -15.10 -28.57 2.29
N HIS A 242 -14.45 -29.70 2.00
CA HIS A 242 -13.12 -30.06 2.50
C HIS A 242 -11.98 -29.64 1.54
N ASP A 243 -12.33 -29.14 0.36
CA ASP A 243 -11.33 -28.71 -0.63
C ASP A 243 -10.71 -27.37 -0.24
N ARG A 244 -9.52 -27.12 -0.76
CA ARG A 244 -8.80 -25.86 -0.55
C ARG A 244 -9.58 -24.68 -1.11
N VAL A 245 -9.58 -23.57 -0.40
CA VAL A 245 -10.16 -22.30 -0.84
C VAL A 245 -9.09 -21.53 -1.61
N PRO A 246 -9.24 -21.30 -2.92
CA PRO A 246 -8.30 -20.47 -3.67
C PRO A 246 -8.42 -19.00 -3.24
N VAL A 247 -7.29 -18.39 -2.85
CA VAL A 247 -7.23 -16.99 -2.41
C VAL A 247 -6.13 -16.27 -3.20
N ILE A 248 -6.47 -15.14 -3.81
CA ILE A 248 -5.52 -14.32 -4.57
C ILE A 248 -4.75 -13.42 -3.60
N PHE A 249 -3.42 -13.52 -3.61
CA PHE A 249 -2.50 -12.68 -2.86
C PHE A 249 -1.59 -11.92 -3.83
N SER A 250 -1.54 -10.59 -3.72
CA SER A 250 -0.54 -9.80 -4.44
C SER A 250 0.80 -9.92 -3.70
N ILE A 251 1.75 -10.60 -4.33
CA ILE A 251 3.01 -11.00 -3.67
C ILE A 251 4.06 -9.89 -3.66
N GLY A 252 3.90 -8.82 -4.46
CA GLY A 252 4.93 -7.77 -4.59
C GLY A 252 5.41 -7.14 -3.28
N SER A 253 4.54 -7.07 -2.26
CA SER A 253 4.87 -6.54 -0.93
C SER A 253 5.53 -7.53 0.05
N TRP A 254 5.82 -8.75 -0.38
CA TRP A 254 6.42 -9.78 0.48
C TRP A 254 7.93 -9.62 0.49
N ASP A 255 8.48 -9.38 1.68
CA ASP A 255 9.91 -9.46 1.92
C ASP A 255 10.26 -10.87 2.46
N PRO A 256 10.87 -11.75 1.63
CA PRO A 256 11.21 -13.11 2.02
C PRO A 256 12.30 -13.17 3.09
N THR A 257 13.04 -12.09 3.33
CA THR A 257 14.11 -12.03 4.34
C THR A 257 13.58 -11.63 5.72
N ALA A 258 12.42 -10.96 5.76
CA ALA A 258 11.84 -10.42 6.99
C ALA A 258 10.71 -11.28 7.55
N VAL A 259 9.88 -11.89 6.68
CA VAL A 259 8.67 -12.61 7.09
C VAL A 259 8.53 -13.93 6.34
N ALA A 260 8.31 -15.03 7.07
CA ALA A 260 8.04 -16.34 6.47
C ALA A 260 6.75 -16.33 5.66
N LEU A 261 6.68 -17.13 4.59
CA LEU A 261 5.54 -17.15 3.68
C LEU A 261 4.21 -17.46 4.39
N ARG A 262 4.19 -18.46 5.29
CA ARG A 262 2.97 -18.83 6.05
C ARG A 262 2.47 -17.66 6.91
N ASP A 263 3.37 -17.02 7.65
CA ASP A 263 3.04 -15.86 8.49
C ASP A 263 2.55 -14.68 7.64
N TRP A 264 3.18 -14.43 6.50
CA TRP A 264 2.75 -13.41 5.56
C TRP A 264 1.35 -13.68 4.99
N LEU A 265 1.05 -14.94 4.62
CA LEU A 265 -0.29 -15.35 4.17
C LEU A 265 -1.34 -15.16 5.27
N ILE A 266 -1.02 -15.54 6.51
CA ILE A 266 -1.90 -15.34 7.68
C ILE A 266 -2.17 -13.84 7.89
N ASP A 267 -1.12 -13.02 7.90
CA ASP A 267 -1.25 -11.57 8.06
C ASP A 267 -2.09 -10.94 6.94
N ARG A 268 -1.93 -11.42 5.71
CA ARG A 268 -2.74 -10.97 4.56
C ARG A 268 -4.19 -11.41 4.67
N LEU A 269 -4.46 -12.65 5.08
CA LEU A 269 -5.82 -13.13 5.35
C LEU A 269 -6.49 -12.33 6.47
N LEU A 270 -5.78 -12.02 7.56
CA LEU A 270 -6.30 -11.21 8.66
C LEU A 270 -6.56 -9.76 8.23
N ARG A 271 -5.73 -9.20 7.35
CA ARG A 271 -5.94 -7.86 6.79
C ARG A 271 -7.16 -7.80 5.86
N ASP A 272 -7.32 -8.77 4.97
CA ASP A 272 -8.33 -8.74 3.92
C ASP A 272 -9.67 -9.36 4.35
N HIS A 273 -9.64 -10.32 5.28
CA HIS A 273 -10.80 -11.07 5.77
C HIS A 273 -10.86 -11.05 7.31
N PRO A 274 -11.28 -9.93 7.91
CA PRO A 274 -11.11 -9.73 9.34
C PRO A 274 -11.99 -10.62 10.23
N HIS A 275 -13.02 -11.26 9.67
CA HIS A 275 -13.82 -12.25 10.40
C HIS A 275 -13.00 -13.49 10.80
N LEU A 276 -11.86 -13.72 10.16
CA LEU A 276 -10.93 -14.80 10.46
C LEU A 276 -10.08 -14.57 11.72
N THR A 277 -10.16 -13.39 12.35
CA THR A 277 -9.47 -13.13 13.63
C THR A 277 -10.14 -13.83 14.82
N ARG A 278 -11.39 -14.30 14.66
CA ARG A 278 -12.07 -15.12 15.67
C ARG A 278 -11.15 -16.28 16.07
N ARG A 279 -11.10 -16.59 17.36
CA ARG A 279 -10.29 -17.71 17.84
C ARG A 279 -11.01 -19.01 17.58
N ALA A 280 -10.29 -19.96 16.99
CA ALA A 280 -10.71 -21.34 16.93
C ALA A 280 -10.66 -21.95 18.34
N SER A 281 -11.30 -23.10 18.50
CA SER A 281 -11.29 -23.89 19.74
C SER A 281 -9.87 -24.19 20.30
N GLY A 282 -8.81 -24.10 19.48
CA GLY A 282 -7.40 -24.24 19.86
C GLY A 282 -6.67 -22.96 20.28
N GLY A 283 -7.34 -21.81 20.35
CA GLY A 283 -6.77 -20.53 20.79
C GLY A 283 -6.01 -19.73 19.73
N SER A 284 -5.66 -20.33 18.59
CA SER A 284 -5.19 -19.64 17.38
C SER A 284 -6.35 -18.94 16.64
N THR A 285 -6.02 -18.00 15.74
CA THR A 285 -7.04 -17.38 14.87
C THR A 285 -7.53 -18.40 13.84
N LEU A 286 -8.75 -18.21 13.31
CA LEU A 286 -9.25 -19.04 12.21
C LEU A 286 -8.33 -18.94 10.98
N ALA A 287 -7.71 -17.77 10.72
CA ALA A 287 -6.74 -17.62 9.63
C ALA A 287 -5.54 -18.55 9.80
N THR A 288 -4.93 -18.60 10.99
CA THR A 288 -3.85 -19.52 11.31
C THR A 288 -4.31 -20.97 11.16
N ALA A 289 -5.48 -21.31 11.71
CA ALA A 289 -6.01 -22.67 11.62
C ALA A 289 -6.28 -23.13 10.17
N LEU A 290 -6.74 -22.23 9.28
CA LEU A 290 -6.97 -22.53 7.86
C LEU A 290 -5.67 -22.76 7.09
N VAL A 291 -4.63 -21.96 7.36
CA VAL A 291 -3.32 -22.09 6.71
C VAL A 291 -2.59 -23.34 7.24
N ASP A 292 -2.66 -23.61 8.54
CA ASP A 292 -2.03 -24.80 9.15
C ASP A 292 -2.70 -26.10 8.73
N ALA A 293 -4.02 -26.08 8.48
CA ALA A 293 -4.77 -27.21 7.95
C ALA A 293 -4.64 -27.40 6.43
N ASP A 294 -3.79 -26.61 5.75
CA ASP A 294 -3.61 -26.59 4.29
C ASP A 294 -4.92 -26.47 3.49
N LEU A 295 -5.91 -25.75 4.06
CA LEU A 295 -7.23 -25.48 3.45
C LEU A 295 -7.23 -24.21 2.60
N VAL A 296 -6.11 -23.50 2.50
CA VAL A 296 -5.93 -22.32 1.65
C VAL A 296 -5.07 -22.70 0.46
N LEU A 297 -5.55 -22.43 -0.75
CA LEU A 297 -4.75 -22.51 -1.98
C LEU A 297 -4.26 -21.10 -2.33
N PRO A 298 -2.99 -20.75 -2.05
CA PRO A 298 -2.44 -19.44 -2.39
C PRO A 298 -2.27 -19.28 -3.90
N VAL A 299 -2.96 -18.27 -4.44
CA VAL A 299 -2.78 -17.79 -5.81
C VAL A 299 -1.98 -16.48 -5.74
N LEU A 300 -0.67 -16.60 -5.92
CA LEU A 300 0.31 -15.54 -5.79
C LEU A 300 0.39 -14.75 -7.10
N ASP A 301 -0.28 -13.61 -7.18
CA ASP A 301 -0.32 -12.75 -8.37
C ASP A 301 0.81 -11.71 -8.32
N GLY A 302 1.62 -11.63 -9.38
CA GLY A 302 2.62 -10.58 -9.59
C GLY A 302 3.99 -10.84 -8.95
N PHE A 303 4.59 -12.01 -9.16
CA PHE A 303 5.97 -12.27 -8.71
C PHE A 303 6.99 -11.28 -9.30
N ASP A 304 6.74 -10.78 -10.52
CA ASP A 304 7.53 -9.73 -11.16
C ASP A 304 7.50 -8.39 -10.41
N GLU A 305 6.57 -8.22 -9.46
CA GLU A 305 6.43 -7.02 -8.66
C GLU A 305 7.28 -7.04 -7.39
N ILE A 306 7.90 -8.18 -7.04
CA ILE A 306 8.88 -8.27 -5.95
C ILE A 306 10.15 -7.51 -6.39
N ALA A 307 10.74 -6.76 -5.46
CA ALA A 307 12.00 -6.06 -5.67
C ALA A 307 13.07 -6.98 -6.29
N GLU A 308 13.76 -6.47 -7.32
CA GLU A 308 14.71 -7.23 -8.14
C GLU A 308 15.70 -8.06 -7.33
N GLY A 309 16.32 -7.47 -6.31
CA GLY A 309 17.29 -8.15 -5.45
C GLY A 309 16.70 -9.16 -4.44
N LEU A 310 15.37 -9.32 -4.37
CA LEU A 310 14.69 -10.26 -3.47
C LEU A 310 14.04 -11.43 -4.21
N ARG A 311 13.94 -11.41 -5.55
CA ARG A 311 13.23 -12.43 -6.33
C ARG A 311 13.88 -13.81 -6.23
N SER A 312 15.21 -13.90 -6.28
CA SER A 312 15.93 -15.17 -6.12
C SER A 312 15.70 -15.78 -4.73
N THR A 313 15.84 -14.97 -3.67
CA THR A 313 15.51 -15.42 -2.30
C THR A 313 14.04 -15.81 -2.13
N ALA A 314 13.11 -15.08 -2.76
CA ALA A 314 11.70 -15.44 -2.76
C ALA A 314 11.47 -16.82 -3.40
N LEU A 315 12.14 -17.10 -4.52
CA LEU A 315 12.06 -18.38 -5.20
C LEU A 315 12.65 -19.53 -4.36
N GLU A 316 13.78 -19.30 -3.67
CA GLU A 316 14.37 -20.26 -2.73
C GLU A 316 13.41 -20.59 -1.57
N VAL A 317 12.79 -19.57 -0.96
CA VAL A 317 11.80 -19.77 0.11
C VAL A 317 10.56 -20.50 -0.39
N LEU A 318 10.11 -20.20 -1.62
CA LEU A 318 9.03 -20.94 -2.26
C LEU A 318 9.42 -22.40 -2.54
N ASN A 319 10.67 -22.68 -2.88
CA ASN A 319 11.16 -24.05 -3.10
C ASN A 319 11.30 -24.84 -1.79
N ALA A 320 11.52 -24.17 -0.66
CA ALA A 320 11.56 -24.79 0.66
C ALA A 320 10.19 -25.24 1.18
N THR A 321 9.08 -24.77 0.58
CA THR A 321 7.73 -25.17 0.96
C THR A 321 7.14 -26.25 0.05
N SER A 322 6.34 -27.14 0.63
CA SER A 322 5.55 -28.14 -0.09
C SER A 322 4.11 -27.69 -0.37
N LEU A 323 3.78 -26.45 -0.04
CA LEU A 323 2.45 -25.88 -0.25
C LEU A 323 2.06 -25.87 -1.74
N PRO A 324 0.90 -26.43 -2.10
CA PRO A 324 0.28 -26.22 -3.41
C PRO A 324 0.05 -24.73 -3.63
N LEU A 325 0.34 -24.23 -4.83
CA LEU A 325 0.25 -22.81 -5.13
C LEU A 325 0.08 -22.57 -6.63
N VAL A 326 -0.45 -21.41 -6.96
CA VAL A 326 -0.41 -20.87 -8.33
C VAL A 326 0.36 -19.56 -8.29
N LEU A 327 1.39 -19.42 -9.11
CA LEU A 327 2.24 -18.23 -9.19
C LEU A 327 2.06 -17.56 -10.55
N THR A 328 1.81 -16.26 -10.60
CA THR A 328 1.86 -15.51 -11.85
C THR A 328 3.08 -14.62 -11.91
N SER A 329 3.70 -14.53 -13.08
CA SER A 329 4.84 -13.66 -13.31
C SER A 329 4.93 -13.21 -14.76
N ARG A 330 5.72 -12.19 -15.02
CA ARG A 330 6.27 -11.96 -16.36
C ARG A 330 7.39 -12.95 -16.65
N ARG A 331 7.50 -13.30 -17.94
CA ARG A 331 8.46 -14.31 -18.43
C ARG A 331 9.91 -13.90 -18.16
N GLY A 332 10.29 -12.67 -18.47
CA GLY A 332 11.67 -12.18 -18.33
C GLY A 332 12.12 -12.16 -16.88
N GLU A 333 11.34 -11.52 -16.03
CA GLU A 333 11.62 -11.33 -14.61
C GLU A 333 11.63 -12.68 -13.84
N PHE A 334 10.80 -13.65 -14.25
CA PHE A 334 10.86 -15.01 -13.72
C PHE A 334 12.12 -15.76 -14.20
N ALA A 335 12.44 -15.67 -15.49
CA ALA A 335 13.63 -16.31 -16.05
C ALA A 335 14.92 -15.80 -15.38
N GLU A 336 15.03 -14.49 -15.14
CA GLU A 336 16.13 -13.90 -14.38
C GLU A 336 16.22 -14.49 -12.96
N ALA A 337 15.11 -14.57 -12.24
CA ALA A 337 15.08 -15.16 -10.89
C ALA A 337 15.49 -16.65 -10.89
N VAL A 338 15.07 -17.42 -11.90
CA VAL A 338 15.47 -18.83 -12.07
C VAL A 338 16.97 -18.95 -12.34
N GLN A 339 17.53 -18.07 -13.18
CA GLN A 339 18.97 -18.06 -13.46
C GLN A 339 19.79 -17.68 -12.23
N GLU A 340 19.34 -16.71 -11.44
CA GLU A 340 20.02 -16.29 -10.22
C GLU A 340 19.95 -17.33 -9.10
N ALA A 341 18.78 -17.96 -8.89
CA ALA A 341 18.59 -19.00 -7.88
C ALA A 341 19.18 -20.35 -8.29
N GLY A 342 19.43 -20.57 -9.59
CA GLY A 342 19.99 -21.81 -10.15
C GLY A 342 18.98 -22.96 -10.30
N ALA A 343 17.71 -22.75 -9.99
CA ALA A 343 16.64 -23.74 -10.17
C ALA A 343 15.28 -23.06 -10.39
N PRO A 344 14.37 -23.66 -11.19
CA PRO A 344 12.99 -23.21 -11.32
C PRO A 344 12.19 -23.49 -10.04
N LEU A 345 10.90 -23.13 -10.06
CA LEU A 345 9.98 -23.50 -8.98
C LEU A 345 9.79 -25.03 -8.97
N VAL A 346 10.26 -25.68 -7.91
CA VAL A 346 10.29 -27.15 -7.78
C VAL A 346 8.88 -27.74 -7.83
N TRP A 347 8.71 -28.85 -8.55
CA TRP A 347 7.46 -29.53 -8.87
C TRP A 347 6.45 -28.72 -9.69
N ALA A 348 6.77 -27.51 -10.14
CA ALA A 348 5.79 -26.66 -10.78
C ALA A 348 5.69 -26.89 -12.29
N ALA A 349 4.46 -27.11 -12.77
CA ALA A 349 4.14 -27.01 -14.18
C ALA A 349 4.14 -25.53 -14.61
N GLY A 350 4.56 -25.24 -15.84
CA GLY A 350 4.58 -23.88 -16.36
C GLY A 350 3.67 -23.71 -17.58
N LEU A 351 2.88 -22.64 -17.57
CA LEU A 351 2.07 -22.20 -18.71
C LEU A 351 2.60 -20.83 -19.17
N GLU A 352 2.68 -20.62 -20.48
CA GLU A 352 2.99 -19.31 -21.06
C GLU A 352 1.80 -18.80 -21.89
N LEU A 353 1.23 -17.68 -21.45
CA LEU A 353 0.15 -16.99 -22.17
C LEU A 353 0.65 -16.51 -23.53
N THR A 354 -0.09 -16.88 -24.58
CA THR A 354 0.20 -16.51 -25.96
C THR A 354 -0.51 -15.22 -26.35
N ASP A 355 -0.02 -14.60 -27.41
CA ASP A 355 -0.65 -13.43 -28.01
C ASP A 355 -2.00 -13.75 -28.64
N LEU A 356 -2.87 -12.73 -28.72
CA LEU A 356 -4.08 -12.81 -29.51
C LEU A 356 -3.74 -12.77 -30.99
N THR A 357 -4.45 -13.60 -31.75
CA THR A 357 -4.29 -13.74 -33.19
C THR A 357 -5.16 -12.73 -33.92
N PHE A 358 -4.85 -12.45 -35.19
CA PHE A 358 -5.68 -11.58 -36.02
C PHE A 358 -7.14 -12.05 -36.09
N ASP A 359 -7.38 -13.37 -36.12
CA ASP A 359 -8.73 -13.94 -36.18
C ASP A 359 -9.53 -13.59 -34.91
N ASP A 360 -8.88 -13.60 -33.74
CA ASP A 360 -9.50 -13.18 -32.48
C ASP A 360 -9.92 -11.69 -32.53
N LEU A 361 -9.09 -10.83 -33.13
CA LEU A 361 -9.43 -9.42 -33.32
C LEU A 361 -10.60 -9.25 -34.28
N ALA A 362 -10.59 -10.00 -35.39
CA ALA A 362 -11.61 -9.94 -36.43
C ALA A 362 -12.98 -10.42 -35.93
N ASP A 363 -13.01 -11.38 -35.00
CA ASP A 363 -14.23 -11.86 -34.36
C ASP A 363 -14.71 -10.93 -33.24
N TYR A 364 -13.78 -10.36 -32.47
CA TYR A 364 -14.10 -9.56 -31.28
C TYR A 364 -14.49 -8.11 -31.60
N LEU A 365 -13.62 -7.36 -32.29
CA LEU A 365 -13.78 -5.90 -32.46
C LEU A 365 -15.09 -5.50 -33.15
N PRO A 366 -15.56 -6.16 -34.23
CA PRO A 366 -16.82 -5.77 -34.87
C PRO A 366 -18.04 -5.89 -33.96
N ARG A 367 -18.02 -6.82 -33.00
CA ARG A 367 -19.12 -7.04 -32.04
C ARG A 367 -19.11 -6.05 -30.87
N THR A 368 -18.05 -5.25 -30.74
CA THR A 368 -17.96 -4.21 -29.71
C THR A 368 -18.57 -2.88 -30.12
N ALA A 369 -18.75 -2.66 -31.43
CA ALA A 369 -19.36 -1.44 -31.96
C ALA A 369 -20.88 -1.49 -31.79
N ARG A 370 -21.49 -0.39 -31.31
CA ARG A 370 -22.94 -0.29 -31.23
C ARG A 370 -23.55 -0.24 -32.64
N PRO A 371 -24.65 -0.96 -32.92
CA PRO A 371 -25.34 -0.84 -34.20
C PRO A 371 -25.84 0.60 -34.39
N VAL A 372 -25.32 1.31 -35.39
CA VAL A 372 -25.86 2.62 -35.78
C VAL A 372 -27.16 2.39 -36.57
N PRO A 373 -28.27 3.07 -36.26
CA PRO A 373 -29.51 2.94 -37.01
C PRO A 373 -29.25 3.23 -38.49
N ARG A 374 -29.56 2.26 -39.35
CA ARG A 374 -29.36 2.32 -40.80
C ARG A 374 -30.25 3.42 -41.40
N GLY A 375 -29.67 4.58 -41.68
CA GLY A 375 -30.21 5.56 -42.64
C GLY A 375 -29.42 5.41 -43.95
N ASP A 376 -30.14 5.36 -45.07
CA ASP A 376 -29.68 5.07 -46.44
C ASP A 376 -28.21 5.44 -46.76
N GLY A 377 -27.40 4.41 -46.99
CA GLY A 377 -25.97 4.50 -47.30
C GLY A 377 -25.13 3.71 -46.28
N GLY A 378 -24.90 2.42 -46.56
CA GLY A 378 -24.23 1.50 -45.64
C GLY A 378 -22.81 1.93 -45.26
N SER A 379 -22.65 2.66 -44.16
CA SER A 379 -21.34 2.79 -43.52
C SER A 379 -20.90 1.41 -43.02
N PRO A 380 -19.71 0.93 -43.41
CA PRO A 380 -19.18 -0.32 -42.91
C PRO A 380 -19.05 -0.28 -41.38
N ALA A 381 -19.07 -1.46 -40.73
CA ALA A 381 -18.83 -1.52 -39.30
C ALA A 381 -17.51 -0.79 -38.98
N VAL A 382 -17.49 -0.03 -37.88
CA VAL A 382 -16.44 0.97 -37.56
C VAL A 382 -15.01 0.42 -37.71
N TRP A 383 -14.82 -0.88 -37.40
CA TRP A 383 -13.53 -1.57 -37.47
C TRP A 383 -13.20 -2.24 -38.81
N THR A 384 -14.16 -2.41 -39.72
CA THR A 384 -13.97 -3.12 -41.00
C THR A 384 -12.82 -2.57 -41.83
N PRO A 385 -12.68 -1.24 -42.05
CA PRO A 385 -11.57 -0.71 -42.85
C PRO A 385 -10.20 -1.01 -42.24
N VAL A 386 -10.10 -1.04 -40.91
CA VAL A 386 -8.86 -1.35 -40.21
C VAL A 386 -8.52 -2.83 -40.32
N LEU A 387 -9.51 -3.70 -40.10
CA LEU A 387 -9.36 -5.15 -40.22
C LEU A 387 -8.98 -5.57 -41.65
N ASP A 388 -9.54 -4.92 -42.68
CA ASP A 388 -9.22 -5.22 -44.07
C ASP A 388 -7.76 -4.87 -44.40
N ARG A 389 -7.26 -3.72 -43.92
CA ARG A 389 -5.83 -3.34 -44.08
C ARG A 389 -4.89 -4.27 -43.32
N LEU A 390 -5.25 -4.67 -42.09
CA LEU A 390 -4.49 -5.63 -41.31
C LEU A 390 -4.44 -7.00 -42.00
N ARG A 391 -5.56 -7.43 -42.62
CA ARG A 391 -5.65 -8.66 -43.41
C ARG A 391 -4.79 -8.60 -44.68
N ALA A 392 -4.80 -7.47 -45.37
CA ALA A 392 -4.02 -7.26 -46.60
C ALA A 392 -2.49 -7.21 -46.36
N ARG A 393 -2.04 -7.10 -45.10
CA ARG A 393 -0.61 -7.00 -44.69
C ARG A 393 0.14 -5.88 -45.44
N GLU A 394 -0.50 -4.74 -45.69
CA GLU A 394 0.15 -3.59 -46.33
C GLU A 394 1.23 -3.01 -45.40
N SER A 395 2.49 -2.99 -45.88
CA SER A 395 3.72 -3.05 -45.09
C SER A 395 4.13 -1.78 -44.29
N GLY A 396 3.24 -0.81 -44.11
CA GLY A 396 3.54 0.45 -43.40
C GLY A 396 3.06 0.45 -41.94
N ALA A 397 1.89 1.04 -41.70
CA ALA A 397 1.30 1.19 -40.36
C ALA A 397 0.56 -0.05 -39.83
N ALA A 398 0.23 -1.02 -40.70
CA ALA A 398 -0.54 -2.20 -40.30
C ALA A 398 0.24 -3.15 -39.38
N THR A 399 1.56 -3.30 -39.60
CA THR A 399 2.40 -4.23 -38.83
C THR A 399 2.59 -3.79 -37.37
N PRO A 400 2.95 -2.53 -37.06
CA PRO A 400 3.00 -2.04 -35.67
C PRO A 400 1.63 -2.16 -34.98
N LEU A 401 0.55 -1.82 -35.69
CA LEU A 401 -0.80 -1.89 -35.14
C LEU A 401 -1.23 -3.32 -34.79
N ALA A 402 -0.95 -4.30 -35.65
CA ALA A 402 -1.22 -5.71 -35.38
C ALA A 402 -0.50 -6.20 -34.12
N ARG A 403 0.76 -5.79 -33.92
CA ARG A 403 1.55 -6.18 -32.76
C ARG A 403 1.04 -5.52 -31.47
N VAL A 404 0.67 -4.24 -31.51
CA VAL A 404 0.09 -3.55 -30.35
C VAL A 404 -1.23 -4.20 -29.95
N LEU A 405 -2.12 -4.46 -30.92
CA LEU A 405 -3.41 -5.11 -30.69
C LEU A 405 -3.32 -6.62 -30.45
N SER A 406 -2.13 -7.20 -30.28
CA SER A 406 -1.95 -8.61 -29.89
C SER A 406 -2.20 -8.87 -28.40
N THR A 407 -2.28 -7.82 -27.58
CA THR A 407 -2.50 -7.95 -26.14
C THR A 407 -3.93 -7.58 -25.74
N PRO A 408 -4.57 -8.34 -24.82
CA PRO A 408 -5.89 -8.01 -24.31
C PRO A 408 -6.03 -6.59 -23.79
N LEU A 409 -5.01 -6.07 -23.11
CA LEU A 409 -4.99 -4.68 -22.63
C LEU A 409 -5.19 -3.68 -23.79
N MET A 410 -4.40 -3.76 -24.85
CA MET A 410 -4.46 -2.81 -25.96
C MET A 410 -5.77 -2.91 -26.73
N ILE A 411 -6.33 -4.11 -26.89
CA ILE A 411 -7.66 -4.29 -27.48
C ILE A 411 -8.73 -3.61 -26.63
N VAL A 412 -8.69 -3.77 -25.30
CA VAL A 412 -9.66 -3.12 -24.40
C VAL A 412 -9.53 -1.60 -24.44
N LEU A 413 -8.31 -1.05 -24.50
CA LEU A 413 -8.08 0.39 -24.66
C LEU A 413 -8.63 0.90 -26.00
N ALA A 414 -8.32 0.21 -27.09
CA ALA A 414 -8.77 0.54 -28.44
C ALA A 414 -10.31 0.50 -28.54
N ARG A 415 -10.94 -0.57 -28.03
CA ARG A 415 -12.40 -0.67 -27.93
C ARG A 415 -12.99 0.49 -27.14
N THR A 416 -12.42 0.81 -25.98
CA THR A 416 -12.91 1.91 -25.14
C THR A 416 -12.86 3.24 -25.91
N MET A 417 -11.78 3.47 -26.66
CA MET A 417 -11.56 4.71 -27.42
C MET A 417 -12.38 4.86 -28.70
N TYR A 418 -12.64 3.79 -29.44
CA TYR A 418 -13.26 3.87 -30.77
C TYR A 418 -14.64 3.22 -30.87
N SER A 419 -15.01 2.34 -29.93
CA SER A 419 -16.32 1.67 -29.95
C SER A 419 -17.31 2.25 -28.94
N GLU A 420 -16.84 2.82 -27.83
CA GLU A 420 -17.70 3.54 -26.88
C GLU A 420 -17.87 5.03 -27.20
N ALA A 421 -17.07 5.57 -28.14
CA ALA A 421 -17.05 6.96 -28.54
C ALA A 421 -17.48 7.11 -30.03
N PRO A 422 -18.70 7.62 -30.31
CA PRO A 422 -19.27 7.64 -31.66
C PRO A 422 -18.62 8.65 -32.64
N ASP A 423 -17.77 9.54 -32.13
CA ASP A 423 -17.09 10.62 -32.86
C ASP A 423 -15.69 10.24 -33.35
N ARG A 424 -15.18 9.05 -33.02
CA ARG A 424 -13.81 8.63 -33.36
C ARG A 424 -13.80 7.51 -34.39
N ASN A 425 -12.96 7.67 -35.41
CA ASN A 425 -12.75 6.67 -36.46
C ASN A 425 -11.43 5.91 -36.21
N PRO A 426 -11.45 4.58 -36.04
CA PRO A 426 -10.24 3.80 -35.77
C PRO A 426 -9.26 3.77 -36.95
N ALA A 427 -9.66 4.21 -38.15
CA ALA A 427 -8.75 4.37 -39.28
C ALA A 427 -7.58 5.32 -38.99
N GLU A 428 -7.68 6.22 -37.99
CA GLU A 428 -6.55 7.06 -37.56
C GLU A 428 -5.35 6.25 -37.03
N LEU A 429 -5.58 5.03 -36.52
CA LEU A 429 -4.51 4.14 -36.06
C LEU A 429 -3.60 3.63 -37.19
N LEU A 430 -4.02 3.81 -38.45
CA LEU A 430 -3.26 3.44 -39.64
C LEU A 430 -2.47 4.62 -40.24
N ASP A 431 -2.44 5.76 -39.56
CA ASP A 431 -1.66 6.93 -39.96
C ASP A 431 -0.18 6.74 -39.58
N ALA A 432 0.66 6.43 -40.58
CA ALA A 432 2.09 6.17 -40.39
C ALA A 432 2.90 7.43 -40.05
N GLU A 433 2.41 8.64 -40.38
CA GLU A 433 3.10 9.89 -40.03
C GLU A 433 2.87 10.22 -38.56
N ARG A 434 1.64 10.00 -38.08
CA ARG A 434 1.27 10.23 -36.68
C ARG A 434 1.78 9.13 -35.76
N PHE A 435 1.80 7.89 -36.23
CA PHE A 435 2.15 6.71 -35.45
C PHE A 435 3.20 5.84 -36.17
N PRO A 436 4.49 6.23 -36.12
CA PRO A 436 5.55 5.53 -36.87
C PRO A 436 5.95 4.17 -36.28
N ASP A 437 5.68 3.94 -34.98
CA ASP A 437 6.12 2.73 -34.28
C ASP A 437 5.10 2.21 -33.24
N GLU A 438 5.37 1.01 -32.70
CA GLU A 438 4.52 0.36 -31.69
C GLU A 438 4.36 1.21 -30.42
N ASN A 439 5.42 1.89 -29.97
CA ASN A 439 5.39 2.70 -28.75
C ASN A 439 4.47 3.92 -28.91
N SER A 440 4.49 4.57 -30.07
CA SER A 440 3.63 5.72 -30.38
C SER A 440 2.14 5.35 -30.37
N LEU A 441 1.79 4.16 -30.86
CA LEU A 441 0.44 3.60 -30.80
C LEU A 441 0.05 3.23 -29.37
N GLU A 442 0.92 2.54 -28.62
CA GLU A 442 0.68 2.21 -27.21
C GLU A 442 0.45 3.48 -26.38
N GLU A 443 1.29 4.50 -26.57
CA GLU A 443 1.20 5.76 -25.86
C GLU A 443 -0.08 6.52 -26.20
N HIS A 444 -0.50 6.53 -27.46
CA HIS A 444 -1.80 7.10 -27.87
C HIS A 444 -2.99 6.39 -27.21
N LEU A 445 -2.98 5.05 -27.18
CA LEU A 445 -4.05 4.28 -26.54
C LEU A 445 -4.11 4.48 -25.03
N LEU A 446 -2.95 4.59 -24.37
CA LEU A 446 -2.86 4.88 -22.93
C LEU A 446 -3.29 6.32 -22.61
N ALA A 447 -2.82 7.30 -23.39
CA ALA A 447 -3.16 8.71 -23.23
C ALA A 447 -4.66 8.95 -23.47
N GLY A 448 -5.24 8.30 -24.47
CA GLY A 448 -6.65 8.45 -24.82
C GLY A 448 -7.63 7.79 -23.84
N PHE A 449 -7.17 6.87 -22.99
CA PHE A 449 -8.03 6.08 -22.11
C PHE A 449 -8.77 6.92 -21.07
N VAL A 450 -8.04 7.65 -20.23
CA VAL A 450 -8.61 8.46 -19.13
C VAL A 450 -9.57 9.52 -19.67
N PRO A 451 -9.22 10.32 -20.69
CA PRO A 451 -10.14 11.29 -21.27
C PRO A 451 -11.43 10.66 -21.81
N THR A 452 -11.35 9.45 -22.35
CA THR A 452 -12.51 8.75 -22.92
C THR A 452 -13.45 8.24 -21.83
N VAL A 453 -12.95 7.60 -20.77
CA VAL A 453 -13.81 7.10 -19.68
C VAL A 453 -14.41 8.21 -18.83
N TYR A 454 -13.79 9.39 -18.79
CA TYR A 454 -14.33 10.59 -18.12
C TYR A 454 -15.16 11.49 -19.05
N ARG A 455 -15.32 11.13 -20.33
CA ARG A 455 -16.13 11.90 -21.27
C ARG A 455 -17.60 11.93 -20.81
N ARG A 456 -18.24 13.08 -21.02
CA ARG A 456 -19.66 13.33 -20.72
C ARG A 456 -20.56 12.30 -21.40
N ARG A 457 -21.03 11.30 -20.65
CA ARG A 457 -22.16 10.46 -21.05
C ARG A 457 -23.45 11.18 -20.69
N VAL A 458 -24.39 11.32 -21.64
CA VAL A 458 -25.73 11.83 -21.36
C VAL A 458 -26.38 10.86 -20.36
N ALA A 459 -26.80 11.38 -19.21
CA ALA A 459 -27.42 10.58 -18.16
C ALA A 459 -28.66 9.88 -18.70
N GLU A 460 -28.70 8.54 -18.63
CA GLU A 460 -29.94 7.79 -18.81
C GLU A 460 -30.95 8.23 -17.75
N ARG A 461 -32.18 8.54 -18.17
CA ARG A 461 -33.26 9.06 -17.31
C ARG A 461 -33.75 8.07 -16.24
N SER A 462 -33.19 6.85 -16.17
CA SER A 462 -33.81 5.72 -15.47
C SER A 462 -33.02 5.16 -14.29
N ALA A 463 -32.23 5.97 -13.58
CA ALA A 463 -31.70 5.57 -12.28
C ALA A 463 -31.84 6.70 -11.26
N THR A 464 -32.68 6.50 -10.25
CA THR A 464 -32.82 7.29 -9.02
C THR A 464 -31.57 7.23 -8.11
N ARG A 465 -30.37 7.12 -8.68
CA ARG A 465 -29.10 7.11 -7.94
C ARG A 465 -28.37 8.44 -8.17
N ARG A 466 -27.95 9.06 -7.06
CA ARG A 466 -27.20 10.32 -6.94
C ARG A 466 -26.50 10.74 -8.25
N ARG A 467 -26.86 11.92 -8.79
CA ARG A 467 -26.13 12.61 -9.88
C ARG A 467 -24.63 12.42 -9.69
N GLU A 468 -23.98 11.65 -10.57
CA GLU A 468 -22.53 11.52 -10.55
C GLU A 468 -21.93 12.91 -10.81
N PRO A 469 -21.04 13.41 -9.92
CA PRO A 469 -20.45 14.73 -10.08
C PRO A 469 -19.71 14.79 -11.41
N HIS A 470 -20.19 15.66 -12.27
CA HIS A 470 -19.67 15.90 -13.61
C HIS A 470 -18.22 16.41 -13.51
N ARG A 471 -17.24 15.56 -13.86
CA ARG A 471 -15.82 15.91 -13.78
C ARG A 471 -15.23 16.12 -15.17
N ASP A 472 -14.52 17.22 -15.30
CA ASP A 472 -13.72 17.59 -16.47
C ASP A 472 -12.61 16.55 -16.70
N PRO A 473 -12.53 15.91 -17.89
CA PRO A 473 -11.56 14.86 -18.19
C PRO A 473 -10.10 15.29 -17.96
N GLU A 474 -9.75 16.53 -18.31
CA GLU A 474 -8.39 17.06 -18.12
C GLU A 474 -8.02 17.22 -16.65
N ARG A 475 -9.00 17.48 -15.78
CA ARG A 475 -8.77 17.54 -14.34
C ARG A 475 -8.59 16.13 -13.77
N ALA A 476 -9.40 15.17 -14.22
CA ALA A 476 -9.29 13.79 -13.79
C ALA A 476 -7.92 13.19 -14.14
N GLU A 477 -7.44 13.44 -15.36
CA GLU A 477 -6.10 13.00 -15.79
C GLU A 477 -4.99 13.63 -14.95
N ARG A 478 -5.04 14.93 -14.68
CA ARG A 478 -4.07 15.60 -13.80
C ARG A 478 -4.05 15.03 -12.38
N TRP A 479 -5.22 14.74 -11.80
CA TRP A 479 -5.32 14.16 -10.46
C TRP A 479 -4.82 12.71 -10.43
N LEU A 480 -5.17 11.88 -11.43
CA LEU A 480 -4.66 10.52 -11.54
C LEU A 480 -3.15 10.51 -11.81
N GLY A 481 -2.65 11.42 -12.64
CA GLY A 481 -1.23 11.64 -12.87
C GLY A 481 -0.47 12.02 -11.61
N HIS A 482 -1.06 12.88 -10.77
CA HIS A 482 -0.49 13.21 -9.46
C HIS A 482 -0.40 11.97 -8.54
N LEU A 483 -1.45 11.16 -8.48
CA LEU A 483 -1.48 9.92 -7.68
C LEU A 483 -0.51 8.87 -8.21
N ALA A 484 -0.41 8.71 -9.53
CA ALA A 484 0.53 7.78 -10.17
C ALA A 484 1.99 8.22 -9.93
N HIS A 485 2.27 9.51 -10.06
CA HIS A 485 3.57 10.09 -9.74
C HIS A 485 3.92 9.95 -8.26
N HIS A 486 2.92 10.07 -7.37
CA HIS A 486 3.10 9.84 -5.93
C HIS A 486 3.56 8.41 -5.64
N LEU A 487 2.91 7.40 -6.23
CA LEU A 487 3.30 6.01 -6.06
C LEU A 487 4.68 5.73 -6.64
N ALA A 488 5.02 6.31 -7.80
CA ALA A 488 6.34 6.13 -8.41
C ALA A 488 7.51 6.74 -7.60
N ARG A 489 7.23 7.63 -6.63
CA ARG A 489 8.24 8.33 -5.84
C ARG A 489 8.49 7.72 -4.46
N LEU A 490 7.53 6.95 -3.95
CA LEU A 490 7.71 6.14 -2.75
C LEU A 490 8.42 4.87 -3.21
N ASP A 491 9.65 4.61 -2.74
CA ASP A 491 10.50 3.49 -3.18
C ASP A 491 9.70 2.17 -3.32
N GLY A 492 9.71 1.62 -4.54
CA GLY A 492 9.74 0.18 -4.87
C GLY A 492 8.53 -0.73 -4.59
N ASP A 493 7.88 -0.63 -3.44
CA ASP A 493 7.27 -1.86 -2.87
C ASP A 493 5.76 -1.77 -2.57
N GLN A 494 5.13 -0.62 -2.86
CA GLN A 494 3.70 -0.42 -2.61
C GLN A 494 2.99 0.20 -3.80
N GLN A 495 2.33 -0.66 -4.59
CA GLN A 495 1.30 -0.25 -5.55
C GLN A 495 0.00 0.23 -4.87
N ASP A 496 -0.07 0.06 -3.54
CA ASP A 496 -1.21 0.38 -2.69
C ASP A 496 -1.38 1.89 -2.48
N LEU A 497 -2.38 2.46 -3.12
CA LEU A 497 -2.90 3.78 -2.81
C LEU A 497 -3.75 3.71 -1.52
N ALA A 498 -3.06 3.73 -0.39
CA ALA A 498 -3.66 3.87 0.92
C ALA A 498 -4.05 5.33 1.20
N TRP A 499 -5.32 5.58 1.55
CA TRP A 499 -5.82 6.95 1.74
C TRP A 499 -5.03 7.73 2.79
N TRP A 500 -4.55 7.08 3.85
CA TRP A 500 -3.75 7.72 4.91
C TRP A 500 -2.31 8.06 4.49
N ARG A 501 -1.79 7.45 3.41
CA ARG A 501 -0.42 7.67 2.91
C ARG A 501 -0.34 8.71 1.80
N ILE A 502 -1.49 9.12 1.22
CA ILE A 502 -1.53 10.12 0.12
C ILE A 502 -0.78 11.43 0.50
N GLY A 503 -0.84 11.83 1.78
CA GLY A 503 -0.14 13.03 2.28
C GLY A 503 1.37 12.88 2.49
N ASP A 504 1.94 11.67 2.41
CA ASP A 504 3.35 11.40 2.77
C ASP A 504 4.35 11.95 1.72
N SER A 505 3.92 12.14 0.48
CA SER A 505 4.75 12.73 -0.59
C SER A 505 5.04 14.22 -0.42
N LEU A 506 4.35 14.89 0.51
CA LEU A 506 4.57 16.31 0.77
C LEU A 506 5.93 16.53 1.43
N ARG A 507 6.58 17.64 1.05
CA ARG A 507 7.85 18.06 1.66
C ARG A 507 7.68 18.15 3.18
N LEU A 508 8.75 17.84 3.92
CA LEU A 508 8.74 17.92 5.37
C LEU A 508 8.30 19.31 5.86
N SER A 509 8.75 20.38 5.19
CA SER A 509 8.33 21.75 5.48
C SER A 509 6.82 21.96 5.33
N THR A 510 6.20 21.40 4.31
CA THR A 510 4.74 21.46 4.11
C THR A 510 4.00 20.71 5.21
N ARG A 511 4.48 19.53 5.59
CA ARG A 511 3.90 18.75 6.69
C ARG A 511 4.01 19.51 8.02
N LEU A 512 5.18 20.07 8.33
CA LEU A 512 5.39 20.88 9.52
C LEU A 512 4.51 22.14 9.54
N LEU A 513 4.44 22.86 8.41
CA LEU A 513 3.58 24.03 8.28
C LEU A 513 2.11 23.67 8.48
N SER A 514 1.65 22.55 7.91
CA SER A 514 0.25 22.11 8.06
C SER A 514 -0.11 21.78 9.51
N VAL A 515 0.81 21.15 10.24
CA VAL A 515 0.66 20.86 11.68
C VAL A 515 0.64 22.15 12.48
N ALA A 516 1.55 23.08 12.19
CA ALA A 516 1.61 24.36 12.88
C ALA A 516 0.34 25.20 12.67
N VAL A 517 -0.12 25.33 11.42
CA VAL A 517 -1.32 26.13 11.08
C VAL A 517 -2.59 25.48 11.62
N SER A 518 -2.76 24.16 11.48
CA SER A 518 -3.95 23.48 12.01
C SER A 518 -4.02 23.54 13.53
N SER A 519 -2.90 23.34 14.22
CA SER A 519 -2.82 23.47 15.68
C SER A 519 -3.08 24.89 16.14
N ALA A 520 -2.53 25.89 15.44
CA ALA A 520 -2.77 27.30 15.73
C ALA A 520 -4.25 27.66 15.60
N LEU A 521 -4.91 27.20 14.54
CA LEU A 521 -6.33 27.44 14.32
C LEU A 521 -7.18 26.74 15.39
N CYS A 522 -6.87 25.49 15.77
CA CYS A 522 -7.59 24.78 16.82
C CYS A 522 -7.56 25.51 18.17
N VAL A 523 -6.38 25.98 18.58
CA VAL A 523 -6.22 26.69 19.86
C VAL A 523 -6.82 28.09 19.79
N ALA A 524 -6.64 28.83 18.69
CA ALA A 524 -7.28 30.13 18.51
C ALA A 524 -8.80 30.04 18.59
N LEU A 525 -9.42 29.07 17.91
CA LEU A 525 -10.85 28.81 17.97
C LEU A 525 -11.30 28.43 19.39
N ALA A 526 -10.55 27.60 20.10
CA ALA A 526 -10.86 27.24 21.48
C ALA A 526 -10.84 28.46 22.41
N VAL A 527 -9.83 29.33 22.28
CA VAL A 527 -9.75 30.61 23.02
C VAL A 527 -10.96 31.49 22.71
N TRP A 528 -11.32 31.66 21.43
CA TRP A 528 -12.46 32.50 21.05
C TRP A 528 -13.79 31.95 21.56
N ILE A 529 -14.02 30.63 21.46
CA ILE A 529 -15.24 29.98 21.96
C ILE A 529 -15.36 30.14 23.48
N VAL A 530 -14.28 29.90 24.22
CA VAL A 530 -14.31 30.00 25.68
C VAL A 530 -14.47 31.46 26.13
N ASN A 531 -13.78 32.39 25.48
CA ASN A 531 -13.92 33.82 25.78
C ASN A 531 -15.34 34.32 25.52
N LEU A 532 -15.99 33.88 24.44
CA LEU A 532 -17.39 34.22 24.14
C LEU A 532 -18.35 33.81 25.27
N ILE A 533 -18.04 32.73 25.99
CA ILE A 533 -18.89 32.18 27.06
C ILE A 533 -18.59 32.86 28.41
N HIS A 534 -17.32 33.18 28.70
CA HIS A 534 -16.92 33.56 30.06
C HIS A 534 -16.95 35.07 30.33
N VAL A 535 -16.50 35.92 29.38
CA VAL A 535 -16.48 37.39 29.53
C VAL A 535 -16.51 38.06 28.14
N PRO A 536 -17.41 39.04 27.87
CA PRO A 536 -17.35 39.82 26.65
C PRO A 536 -16.15 40.79 26.71
N PHE A 537 -14.99 40.35 26.19
CA PHE A 537 -13.89 41.25 25.88
C PHE A 537 -14.24 42.15 24.69
N PRO A 538 -13.59 43.32 24.55
CA PRO A 538 -13.55 44.03 23.28
C PRO A 538 -13.12 43.08 22.16
N VAL A 539 -13.80 43.11 21.03
CA VAL A 539 -13.59 42.17 19.91
C VAL A 539 -12.12 42.12 19.47
N GLY A 540 -11.41 43.26 19.51
CA GLY A 540 -9.98 43.34 19.19
C GLY A 540 -9.07 42.57 20.15
N GLU A 541 -9.34 42.63 21.47
CA GLU A 541 -8.58 41.90 22.50
C GLU A 541 -8.81 40.39 22.39
N ALA A 542 -10.07 39.98 22.18
CA ALA A 542 -10.42 38.57 22.01
C ALA A 542 -9.76 37.96 20.76
N LEU A 543 -9.79 38.67 19.62
CA LEU A 543 -9.16 38.24 18.38
C LEU A 543 -7.65 38.08 18.54
N MET A 544 -6.98 39.09 19.12
CA MET A 544 -5.53 39.05 19.35
C MET A 544 -5.11 37.94 20.32
N SER A 545 -5.90 37.72 21.37
CA SER A 545 -5.64 36.67 22.35
C SER A 545 -5.66 35.28 21.71
N GLY A 546 -6.68 34.98 20.89
CA GLY A 546 -6.71 33.72 20.14
C GLY A 546 -5.59 33.59 19.11
N CYS A 547 -5.27 34.65 18.36
CA CYS A 547 -4.18 34.63 17.37
C CYS A 547 -2.80 34.36 18.02
N SER A 548 -2.49 35.03 19.14
CA SER A 548 -1.22 34.87 19.85
C SER A 548 -1.08 33.49 20.49
N MET A 549 -2.12 33.01 21.19
CA MET A 549 -2.14 31.67 21.77
C MET A 549 -2.12 30.57 20.70
N GLY A 550 -2.81 30.80 19.58
CA GLY A 550 -2.76 29.93 18.41
C GLY A 550 -1.34 29.84 17.84
N ALA A 551 -0.66 30.96 17.60
CA ALA A 551 0.70 30.97 17.07
C ALA A 551 1.69 30.20 17.97
N VAL A 552 1.59 30.38 19.28
CA VAL A 552 2.37 29.63 20.28
C VAL A 552 2.11 28.13 20.16
N ALA A 553 0.85 27.73 20.09
CA ALA A 553 0.49 26.32 19.96
C ALA A 553 0.99 25.72 18.64
N GLY A 554 0.86 26.46 17.53
CA GLY A 554 1.38 26.04 16.23
C GLY A 554 2.89 25.76 16.25
N LEU A 555 3.67 26.62 16.90
CA LEU A 555 5.10 26.40 17.10
C LEU A 555 5.38 25.18 17.97
N ALA A 556 4.70 25.04 19.11
CA ALA A 556 4.90 23.91 20.03
C ALA A 556 4.62 22.56 19.34
N PHE A 557 3.44 22.42 18.72
CA PHE A 557 3.06 21.19 18.01
C PHE A 557 3.93 20.93 16.77
N GLY A 558 4.32 21.99 16.04
CA GLY A 558 5.25 21.90 14.92
C GLY A 558 6.63 21.38 15.35
N CYS A 559 7.18 21.87 16.47
CA CYS A 559 8.44 21.40 17.04
C CYS A 559 8.35 19.93 17.47
N VAL A 560 7.30 19.53 18.18
CA VAL A 560 7.08 18.13 18.58
C VAL A 560 7.00 17.22 17.35
N HIS A 561 6.25 17.61 16.33
CA HIS A 561 6.16 16.86 15.08
C HIS A 561 7.52 16.77 14.37
N ALA A 562 8.32 17.83 14.34
CA ALA A 562 9.67 17.82 13.77
C ALA A 562 10.60 16.83 14.49
N ILE A 563 10.53 16.78 15.83
CA ILE A 563 11.30 15.85 16.65
C ILE A 563 10.87 14.41 16.35
N LEU A 564 9.57 14.12 16.34
CA LEU A 564 9.04 12.77 16.09
C LEU A 564 9.43 12.25 14.70
N VAL A 565 9.40 13.10 13.68
CA VAL A 565 9.91 12.78 12.33
C VAL A 565 11.40 12.44 12.36
N ARG A 566 12.21 13.21 13.08
CA ARG A 566 13.66 13.01 13.15
C ARG A 566 14.05 11.73 13.90
N VAL A 567 13.23 11.32 14.87
CA VAL A 567 13.43 10.09 15.68
C VAL A 567 12.88 8.85 14.98
N GLY A 568 12.26 8.98 13.79
CA GLY A 568 11.80 7.83 12.99
C GLY A 568 10.52 7.16 13.49
N THR A 569 9.77 7.83 14.36
CA THR A 569 8.56 7.27 15.02
C THR A 569 7.26 7.45 14.20
N THR A 570 7.35 7.85 12.93
CA THR A 570 6.22 8.41 12.17
C THR A 570 5.43 7.43 11.32
N ALA A 571 5.42 6.15 11.68
CA ALA A 571 4.44 5.21 11.14
C ALA A 571 3.07 5.50 11.80
N PHE A 572 2.44 6.61 11.42
CA PHE A 572 1.07 6.96 11.82
C PHE A 572 0.08 6.15 10.97
N GLU A 573 0.09 4.83 11.18
CA GLU A 573 -0.89 3.96 10.58
C GLU A 573 -2.29 4.23 11.17
N PRO A 574 -3.38 3.91 10.45
CA PRO A 574 -4.74 4.02 10.98
C PRO A 574 -4.80 3.46 12.40
N ALA A 575 -5.29 4.28 13.34
CA ALA A 575 -5.46 3.84 14.71
C ALA A 575 -6.55 2.76 14.75
N HIS A 576 -6.15 1.50 14.97
CA HIS A 576 -7.05 0.35 15.13
C HIS A 576 -7.64 0.26 16.54
N VAL A 577 -7.89 1.41 17.20
CA VAL A 577 -8.07 1.48 18.66
C VAL A 577 -9.53 1.70 19.05
N ARG A 578 -10.06 0.90 19.98
CA ARG A 578 -11.19 1.31 20.85
C ARG A 578 -10.68 1.55 22.28
N LEU A 579 -11.16 2.63 22.91
CA LEU A 579 -10.98 2.86 24.35
C LEU A 579 -11.80 1.81 25.13
N ARG A 580 -11.14 0.90 25.86
CA ARG A 580 -11.80 0.03 26.85
C ARG A 580 -11.98 0.81 28.15
N LEU A 581 -13.20 0.86 28.68
CA LEU A 581 -13.42 1.12 30.10
C LEU A 581 -12.93 -0.12 30.89
N PRO A 582 -12.23 0.05 32.02
CA PRO A 582 -11.60 -1.06 32.72
C PRO A 582 -12.65 -2.01 33.31
N GLY A 583 -12.80 -3.18 32.68
CA GLY A 583 -13.48 -4.35 33.26
C GLY A 583 -12.44 -5.27 33.88
N GLY A 584 -12.63 -5.59 35.17
CA GLY A 584 -11.66 -6.27 36.02
C GLY A 584 -11.11 -7.59 35.47
N GLY A 585 -9.78 -7.68 35.41
CA GLY A 585 -9.03 -8.89 35.09
C GLY A 585 -7.56 -8.65 35.43
N THR A 586 -7.11 -9.25 36.52
CA THR A 586 -5.80 -9.10 37.15
C THR A 586 -4.65 -9.56 36.25
N GLY A 587 -3.69 -8.66 35.98
CA GLY A 587 -2.41 -9.01 35.34
C GLY A 587 -1.68 -7.82 34.69
N VAL A 588 -1.26 -6.82 35.47
CA VAL A 588 -0.47 -5.68 34.97
C VAL A 588 0.99 -6.11 34.81
N GLY A 589 1.38 -6.59 33.62
CA GLY A 589 2.78 -6.87 33.27
C GLY A 589 3.65 -5.59 33.19
N ARG A 590 4.97 -5.72 33.04
CA ARG A 590 5.95 -4.60 32.96
C ARG A 590 5.93 -3.77 31.66
N ARG A 591 5.17 -4.17 30.64
CA ARG A 591 5.08 -3.50 29.32
C ARG A 591 4.36 -2.13 29.27
N PRO A 592 3.27 -1.85 30.03
CA PRO A 592 2.54 -0.59 29.95
C PRO A 592 3.31 0.58 30.58
N VAL A 593 4.13 0.34 31.61
CA VAL A 593 4.92 1.39 32.28
C VAL A 593 6.00 1.94 31.35
N ARG A 594 6.68 1.08 30.57
CA ARG A 594 7.70 1.54 29.60
C ARG A 594 7.09 2.40 28.49
N THR A 595 5.92 2.02 27.98
CA THR A 595 5.18 2.79 26.95
C THR A 595 4.68 4.12 27.50
N PHE A 596 4.18 4.13 28.73
CA PHE A 596 3.79 5.34 29.45
C PHE A 596 4.98 6.30 29.57
N VAL A 597 6.11 5.84 30.12
CA VAL A 597 7.31 6.66 30.35
C VAL A 597 7.87 7.21 29.05
N ALA A 598 7.91 6.40 27.98
CA ALA A 598 8.40 6.84 26.68
C ALA A 598 7.53 7.97 26.07
N ARG A 599 6.19 7.83 26.10
CA ARG A 599 5.29 8.87 25.58
C ARG A 599 5.23 10.10 26.47
N PHE A 600 5.24 9.91 27.79
CA PHE A 600 5.33 11.00 28.77
C PHE A 600 6.59 11.84 28.51
N GLY A 601 7.75 11.19 28.38
CA GLY A 601 9.03 11.85 28.08
C GLY A 601 9.06 12.55 26.72
N ALA A 602 8.35 12.03 25.71
CA ALA A 602 8.26 12.66 24.39
C ALA A 602 7.35 13.91 24.37
N VAL A 603 6.28 13.92 25.16
CA VAL A 603 5.27 14.99 25.17
C VAL A 603 5.63 16.13 26.15
N LEU A 604 6.35 15.82 27.23
CA LEU A 604 6.74 16.80 28.25
C LEU A 604 7.49 18.02 27.69
N PRO A 605 8.50 17.88 26.80
CA PRO A 605 9.16 19.03 26.18
C PRO A 605 8.20 19.90 25.37
N GLY A 606 7.23 19.28 24.69
CA GLY A 606 6.20 20.00 23.93
C GLY A 606 5.30 20.85 24.82
N GLY A 607 4.87 20.31 25.97
CA GLY A 607 4.12 21.07 26.97
C GLY A 607 4.94 22.19 27.61
N PHE A 608 6.25 21.99 27.80
CA PHE A 608 7.13 23.05 28.30
C PHE A 608 7.27 24.20 27.29
N VAL A 609 7.46 23.90 26.00
CA VAL A 609 7.48 24.91 24.92
C VAL A 609 6.15 25.68 24.88
N MET A 610 5.01 24.99 25.03
CA MET A 610 3.71 25.64 25.13
C MET A 610 3.65 26.60 26.32
N GLY A 611 4.08 26.19 27.51
CA GLY A 611 4.09 27.03 28.70
C GLY A 611 4.96 28.28 28.58
N VAL A 612 6.17 28.13 28.01
CA VAL A 612 7.06 29.26 27.73
C VAL A 612 6.42 30.25 26.77
N GLY A 613 5.79 29.75 25.70
CA GLY A 613 5.11 30.59 24.73
C GLY A 613 3.88 31.29 25.31
N CYS A 614 3.05 30.60 26.11
CA CYS A 614 1.90 31.19 26.78
C CYS A 614 2.32 32.31 27.74
N ALA A 615 3.38 32.09 28.54
CA ALA A 615 3.91 33.13 29.43
C ALA A 615 4.40 34.37 28.65
N SER A 616 5.09 34.14 27.53
CA SER A 616 5.55 35.21 26.63
C SER A 616 4.40 35.97 25.99
N ALA A 617 3.35 35.26 25.54
CA ALA A 617 2.16 35.86 24.93
C ALA A 617 1.39 36.71 25.94
N LEU A 618 1.25 36.25 27.19
CA LEU A 618 0.61 37.02 28.26
C LEU A 618 1.40 38.28 28.61
N ALA A 619 2.74 38.21 28.69
CA ALA A 619 3.59 39.37 28.91
C ALA A 619 3.45 40.40 27.78
N PHE A 620 3.43 39.95 26.53
CA PHE A 620 3.23 40.80 25.36
C PHE A 620 1.85 41.47 25.35
N GLN A 621 0.78 40.73 25.67
CA GLN A 621 -0.57 41.29 25.78
C GLN A 621 -0.66 42.36 26.88
N ARG A 622 0.00 42.14 28.03
CA ARG A 622 0.03 43.13 29.11
C ARG A 622 0.70 44.44 28.70
N TRP A 623 1.79 44.34 27.95
CA TRP A 623 2.45 45.50 27.36
C TRP A 623 1.52 46.22 26.36
N LEU A 624 0.88 45.46 25.47
CA LEU A 624 0.06 46.02 24.39
C LEU A 624 -1.21 46.72 24.89
N TYR A 625 -1.93 46.11 25.84
CA TYR A 625 -3.26 46.59 26.27
C TYR A 625 -3.23 47.42 27.55
N TYR A 626 -2.27 47.16 28.46
CA TYR A 626 -2.17 47.86 29.74
C TYR A 626 -0.95 48.79 29.82
N GLY A 627 -0.15 48.89 28.76
CA GLY A 627 1.01 49.79 28.67
C GLY A 627 2.16 49.44 29.62
N ILE A 628 2.17 48.22 30.18
CA ILE A 628 3.14 47.81 31.19
C ILE A 628 4.49 47.50 30.50
N PRO A 629 5.60 48.19 30.82
CA PRO A 629 6.89 47.98 30.16
C PRO A 629 7.44 46.56 30.35
N LEU A 630 7.88 45.92 29.26
CA LEU A 630 8.52 44.59 29.31
C LEU A 630 9.88 44.59 30.05
N ALA A 631 10.50 45.76 30.19
CA ALA A 631 11.79 45.95 30.85
C ALA A 631 11.66 46.10 32.39
N ASP A 632 10.44 46.17 32.91
CA ASP A 632 10.20 46.23 34.35
C ASP A 632 10.64 44.91 35.02
N GLU A 633 11.44 45.01 36.08
CA GLU A 633 12.00 43.87 36.80
C GLU A 633 10.91 42.92 37.31
N LEU A 634 9.77 43.49 37.75
CA LEU A 634 8.64 42.73 38.25
C LEU A 634 7.97 41.91 37.12
N VAL A 635 7.92 42.45 35.90
CA VAL A 635 7.37 41.79 34.72
C VAL A 635 8.30 40.69 34.23
N ILE A 636 9.60 40.94 34.20
CA ILE A 636 10.62 39.94 33.82
C ILE A 636 10.56 38.76 34.80
N LYS A 637 10.61 39.04 36.11
CA LYS A 637 10.53 38.01 37.15
C LYS A 637 9.22 37.22 37.07
N GLY A 638 8.08 37.91 36.92
CA GLY A 638 6.78 37.26 36.76
C GLY A 638 6.67 36.41 35.50
N THR A 639 7.28 36.85 34.39
CA THR A 639 7.28 36.11 33.13
C THR A 639 8.12 34.83 33.24
N LEU A 640 9.31 34.90 33.84
CA LEU A 640 10.16 33.73 34.09
C LEU A 640 9.49 32.69 34.99
N ILE A 641 8.82 33.15 36.06
CA ILE A 641 8.03 32.27 36.94
C ILE A 641 6.89 31.61 36.15
N ASN A 642 6.14 32.38 35.35
CA ASN A 642 5.07 31.84 34.51
C ASN A 642 5.57 30.84 33.46
N MET A 643 6.75 31.07 32.87
CA MET A 643 7.38 30.12 31.94
C MET A 643 7.61 28.76 32.61
N LEU A 644 8.15 28.75 33.83
CA LEU A 644 8.39 27.53 34.59
C LEU A 644 7.09 26.87 35.02
N VAL A 645 6.18 27.61 35.66
CA VAL A 645 4.93 27.09 36.22
C VAL A 645 4.02 26.57 35.12
N LEU A 646 3.74 27.36 34.07
CA LEU A 646 2.91 26.91 32.96
C LEU A 646 3.58 25.77 32.19
N GLY A 647 4.91 25.80 32.06
CA GLY A 647 5.67 24.71 31.43
C GLY A 647 5.51 23.38 32.17
N LEU A 648 5.54 23.41 33.50
CA LEU A 648 5.28 22.24 34.34
C LEU A 648 3.82 21.79 34.24
N ILE A 649 2.86 22.72 34.27
CA ILE A 649 1.42 22.40 34.19
C ILE A 649 1.08 21.74 32.85
N PHE A 650 1.42 22.38 31.72
CA PHE A 650 1.14 21.81 30.40
C PHE A 650 1.97 20.56 30.13
N GLY A 651 3.24 20.53 30.54
CA GLY A 651 4.12 19.37 30.38
C GLY A 651 3.60 18.12 31.11
N THR A 652 3.26 18.27 32.39
CA THR A 652 2.75 17.16 33.21
C THR A 652 1.32 16.79 32.86
N GLY A 653 0.44 17.77 32.62
CA GLY A 653 -0.95 17.55 32.22
C GLY A 653 -1.05 16.81 30.89
N ALA A 654 -0.36 17.28 29.85
CA ALA A 654 -0.32 16.58 28.56
C ALA A 654 0.39 15.23 28.70
N GLY A 655 1.54 15.16 29.38
CA GLY A 655 2.29 13.93 29.58
C GLY A 655 1.44 12.83 30.25
N LEU A 656 0.69 13.17 31.30
CA LEU A 656 -0.13 12.22 32.06
C LEU A 656 -1.30 11.71 31.21
N VAL A 657 -2.00 12.60 30.50
CA VAL A 657 -3.12 12.23 29.64
C VAL A 657 -2.65 11.38 28.45
N PHE A 658 -1.66 11.84 27.69
CA PHE A 658 -1.16 11.09 26.53
C PHE A 658 -0.43 9.81 26.92
N GLY A 659 0.24 9.79 28.09
CA GLY A 659 0.80 8.57 28.68
C GLY A 659 -0.29 7.57 29.06
N ALA A 660 -1.35 8.00 29.75
CA ALA A 660 -2.48 7.15 30.12
C ALA A 660 -3.22 6.60 28.89
N VAL A 661 -3.40 7.42 27.87
CA VAL A 661 -3.99 7.00 26.59
C VAL A 661 -3.13 5.94 25.92
N ALA A 662 -1.81 6.05 25.98
CA ALA A 662 -0.89 5.02 25.47
C ALA A 662 -1.02 3.67 26.20
N VAL A 663 -1.42 3.69 27.47
CA VAL A 663 -1.65 2.48 28.28
C VAL A 663 -3.04 1.90 27.99
N LEU A 664 -4.02 2.76 27.72
CA LEU A 664 -5.40 2.38 27.37
C LEU A 664 -5.54 2.00 25.88
N GLU A 665 -4.58 2.39 25.04
CA GLU A 665 -4.38 1.91 23.68
C GLU A 665 -3.91 0.44 23.70
N ALA A 666 -4.83 -0.48 23.98
CA ALA A 666 -4.63 -1.87 23.62
C ALA A 666 -4.76 -1.98 22.08
N PRO A 667 -3.77 -2.53 21.36
CA PRO A 667 -3.98 -2.93 19.98
C PRO A 667 -5.01 -4.06 19.98
N LEU A 668 -5.93 -4.04 19.01
CA LEU A 668 -6.97 -5.04 18.62
C LEU A 668 -8.30 -4.27 18.39
N ASP A 669 -9.08 -4.45 17.34
CA ASP A 669 -9.08 -5.50 16.33
C ASP A 669 -9.81 -5.00 15.08
N VAL A 670 -9.36 -5.45 13.91
CA VAL A 670 -9.84 -5.08 12.58
C VAL A 670 -11.28 -5.56 12.45
N THR A 671 -12.26 -4.70 12.76
CA THR A 671 -13.65 -5.00 12.46
C THR A 671 -14.25 -3.80 11.74
N SER A 672 -14.76 -4.09 10.54
CA SER A 672 -15.32 -3.15 9.56
C SER A 672 -14.30 -2.31 8.77
N ALA A 673 -13.68 -2.94 7.76
CA ALA A 673 -13.45 -2.27 6.47
C ALA A 673 -13.07 -3.24 5.34
N ALA A 674 -14.04 -3.99 4.80
CA ALA A 674 -13.86 -4.58 3.47
C ALA A 674 -13.72 -3.50 2.36
N THR A 675 -13.93 -2.22 2.70
CA THR A 675 -13.85 -1.09 1.77
C THR A 675 -13.05 0.09 2.35
N PRO A 676 -12.28 0.83 1.51
CA PRO A 676 -11.54 2.03 1.91
C PRO A 676 -12.41 3.07 2.62
N ALA A 677 -13.64 3.27 2.13
CA ALA A 677 -14.61 4.20 2.72
C ALA A 677 -15.09 3.74 4.11
N GLY A 678 -15.27 2.43 4.31
CA GLY A 678 -15.59 1.84 5.61
C GLY A 678 -14.48 2.07 6.63
N LEU A 679 -13.21 1.91 6.21
CA LEU A 679 -12.05 2.15 7.09
C LEU A 679 -11.97 3.61 7.51
N LEU A 680 -12.17 4.53 6.55
CA LEU A 680 -12.16 5.96 6.82
C LEU A 680 -13.28 6.38 7.78
N ALA A 681 -14.49 5.84 7.60
CA ALA A 681 -15.63 6.11 8.47
C ALA A 681 -15.41 5.56 9.89
N SER A 682 -14.86 4.35 10.01
CA SER A 682 -14.51 3.74 11.29
C SER A 682 -13.45 4.56 12.02
N ASN A 683 -12.38 4.96 11.32
CA ASN A 683 -11.32 5.78 11.89
C ASN A 683 -11.83 7.17 12.31
N ARG A 684 -12.72 7.80 11.52
CA ARG A 684 -13.42 9.03 11.92
C ARG A 684 -14.18 8.86 13.23
N ALA A 685 -14.96 7.79 13.36
CA ALA A 685 -15.74 7.52 14.56
C ALA A 685 -14.83 7.30 15.79
N THR A 686 -13.70 6.61 15.62
CA THR A 686 -12.69 6.42 16.66
C THR A 686 -12.10 7.76 17.11
N VAL A 687 -11.66 8.60 16.18
CA VAL A 687 -11.09 9.91 16.50
C VAL A 687 -12.11 10.80 17.22
N VAL A 688 -13.37 10.81 16.77
CA VAL A 688 -14.43 11.57 17.46
C VAL A 688 -14.63 11.08 18.90
N ARG A 689 -14.66 9.76 19.13
CA ARG A 689 -14.76 9.20 20.48
C ARG A 689 -13.54 9.53 21.34
N GLN A 690 -12.34 9.49 20.77
CA GLN A 690 -11.12 9.91 21.46
C GLN A 690 -11.20 11.37 21.87
N VAL A 691 -11.59 12.28 20.97
CA VAL A 691 -11.75 13.71 21.28
C VAL A 691 -12.73 13.92 22.44
N LEU A 692 -13.87 13.23 22.43
CA LEU A 692 -14.88 13.33 23.51
C LEU A 692 -14.35 12.91 24.89
N VAL A 693 -13.40 11.98 24.95
CA VAL A 693 -12.79 11.51 26.21
C VAL A 693 -11.58 12.38 26.60
N LEU A 694 -10.76 12.75 25.63
CA LEU A 694 -9.51 13.48 25.86
C LEU A 694 -9.74 14.93 26.26
N VAL A 695 -10.75 15.61 25.68
CA VAL A 695 -11.08 17.00 26.04
C VAL A 695 -11.32 17.14 27.56
N PRO A 696 -12.27 16.42 28.19
CA PRO A 696 -12.49 16.57 29.63
C PRO A 696 -11.32 16.08 30.46
N MET A 697 -10.62 15.02 30.03
CA MET A 697 -9.47 14.48 30.75
C MET A 697 -8.30 15.48 30.79
N LEU A 698 -7.99 16.11 29.65
CA LEU A 698 -6.95 17.13 29.55
C LEU A 698 -7.34 18.43 30.26
N THR A 699 -8.61 18.84 30.17
CA THR A 699 -9.14 19.96 30.94
C THR A 699 -8.94 19.76 32.43
N LEU A 700 -9.33 18.59 32.96
CA LEU A 700 -9.19 18.30 34.39
C LEU A 700 -7.72 18.17 34.80
N ALA A 701 -6.89 17.54 33.98
CA ALA A 701 -5.45 17.40 34.26
C ALA A 701 -4.75 18.76 34.35
N ILE A 702 -5.08 19.70 33.46
CA ILE A 702 -4.52 21.07 33.50
C ILE A 702 -5.07 21.84 34.70
N ALA A 703 -6.38 21.78 34.97
CA ALA A 703 -7.01 22.52 36.06
C ALA A 703 -6.51 22.06 37.44
N VAL A 704 -6.53 20.75 37.69
CA VAL A 704 -6.10 20.14 38.96
C VAL A 704 -4.58 20.14 39.08
N GLY A 705 -3.86 19.81 38.00
CA GLY A 705 -2.41 19.88 37.97
C GLY A 705 -1.89 21.29 38.23
N GLY A 706 -2.57 22.31 37.67
CA GLY A 706 -2.30 23.71 37.96
C GLY A 706 -2.45 24.06 39.43
N HIS A 707 -3.55 23.64 40.07
CA HIS A 707 -3.78 23.87 41.49
C HIS A 707 -2.72 23.20 42.37
N LEU A 708 -2.35 21.95 42.06
CA LEU A 708 -1.32 21.21 42.79
C LEU A 708 0.08 21.83 42.64
N ILE A 709 0.48 22.17 41.41
CA ILE A 709 1.81 22.72 41.11
C ILE A 709 1.95 24.12 41.72
N THR A 710 0.93 24.97 41.57
CA THR A 710 0.96 26.31 42.16
C THR A 710 0.97 26.26 43.67
N GLY A 711 0.16 25.39 44.30
CA GLY A 711 0.17 25.20 45.76
C GLY A 711 1.51 24.65 46.30
N LEU A 712 2.21 23.79 45.55
CA LEU A 712 3.51 23.26 45.95
C LEU A 712 4.63 24.32 45.84
N LEU A 713 4.55 25.19 44.84
CA LEU A 713 5.55 26.22 44.56
C LEU A 713 5.24 27.57 45.24
N ASP A 714 4.05 27.70 45.82
CA ASP A 714 3.64 28.88 46.59
C ASP A 714 4.56 29.08 47.78
N GLY A 715 4.90 30.34 48.07
CA GLY A 715 5.90 30.69 49.09
C GLY A 715 7.36 30.49 48.68
N ILE A 716 7.67 29.56 47.76
CA ILE A 716 9.04 29.41 47.19
C ILE A 716 9.28 30.44 46.09
N LEU A 717 8.33 30.57 45.16
CA LEU A 717 8.43 31.49 44.01
C LEU A 717 7.66 32.81 44.21
N GLY A 718 7.13 33.03 45.41
CA GLY A 718 6.21 34.14 45.73
C GLY A 718 4.74 33.69 45.73
N THR A 719 3.81 34.64 45.84
CA THR A 719 2.37 34.37 45.86
C THR A 719 1.89 33.97 44.47
N LEU A 720 1.48 32.71 44.30
CA LEU A 720 0.93 32.18 43.05
C LEU A 720 -0.59 32.09 43.15
N VAL A 721 -1.30 32.67 42.17
CA VAL A 721 -2.77 32.63 42.13
C VAL A 721 -3.23 31.67 41.03
N TRP A 722 -3.90 30.60 41.43
CA TRP A 722 -4.60 29.67 40.54
C TRP A 722 -5.96 29.33 41.14
N ASP A 723 -6.94 30.16 40.85
CA ASP A 723 -8.31 29.93 41.28
C ASP A 723 -8.94 28.78 40.47
N VAL A 724 -9.93 28.12 41.06
CA VAL A 724 -10.57 26.95 40.44
C VAL A 724 -11.26 27.31 39.12
N ALA A 725 -11.86 28.50 39.04
CA ALA A 725 -12.55 28.95 37.84
C ALA A 725 -11.55 29.26 36.71
N GLY A 726 -10.51 30.07 36.98
CA GLY A 726 -9.44 30.36 36.02
C GLY A 726 -8.71 29.09 35.55
N GLY A 727 -8.43 28.16 36.46
CA GLY A 727 -7.84 26.86 36.13
C GLY A 727 -8.73 26.01 35.21
N LEU A 728 -10.05 25.99 35.44
CA LEU A 728 -11.00 25.30 34.58
C LEU A 728 -11.09 25.92 33.18
N VAL A 729 -10.98 27.25 33.07
CA VAL A 729 -11.01 27.99 31.80
C VAL A 729 -9.76 27.71 30.98
N ILE A 730 -8.57 27.84 31.59
CA ILE A 730 -7.29 27.50 30.94
C ILE A 730 -7.28 26.01 30.57
N GLY A 731 -7.79 25.16 31.46
CA GLY A 731 -7.99 23.74 31.21
C GLY A 731 -8.90 23.50 30.01
N ALA A 732 -10.05 24.18 29.92
CA ALA A 732 -11.00 24.01 28.82
C ALA A 732 -10.40 24.43 27.48
N ILE A 733 -9.67 25.56 27.44
CA ILE A 733 -8.96 26.02 26.24
C ILE A 733 -7.90 24.99 25.81
N GLY A 734 -7.08 24.52 26.76
CA GLY A 734 -6.05 23.52 26.50
C GLY A 734 -6.64 22.16 26.11
N GLY A 735 -7.74 21.76 26.75
CA GLY A 735 -8.49 20.53 26.50
C GLY A 735 -9.08 20.52 25.10
N LEU A 736 -9.88 21.53 24.74
CA LEU A 736 -10.49 21.65 23.41
C LEU A 736 -9.45 21.87 22.32
N GLY A 737 -8.59 22.88 22.48
CA GLY A 737 -7.61 23.27 21.47
C GLY A 737 -6.52 22.22 21.28
N GLY A 738 -5.93 21.73 22.38
CA GLY A 738 -4.85 20.76 22.37
C GLY A 738 -5.30 19.38 21.89
N THR A 739 -6.49 18.91 22.29
CA THR A 739 -7.03 17.63 21.80
C THR A 739 -7.38 17.68 20.31
N CYS A 740 -8.00 18.78 19.85
CA CYS A 740 -8.28 18.95 18.42
C CYS A 740 -7.00 19.06 17.59
N ALA A 741 -6.00 19.82 18.06
CA ALA A 741 -4.68 19.91 17.44
C ALA A 741 -4.01 18.54 17.35
N TYR A 742 -4.09 17.75 18.43
CA TYR A 742 -3.60 16.38 18.46
C TYR A 742 -4.32 15.50 17.44
N ALA A 743 -5.66 15.53 17.44
CA ALA A 743 -6.49 14.74 16.55
C ALA A 743 -6.18 15.02 15.08
N LEU A 744 -5.99 16.29 14.70
CA LEU A 744 -5.68 16.67 13.32
C LEU A 744 -4.22 16.35 12.91
N SER A 745 -3.28 16.42 13.85
CA SER A 745 -1.85 16.34 13.54
C SER A 745 -1.25 14.94 13.68
N PHE A 746 -1.75 14.12 14.61
CA PHE A 746 -1.14 12.84 15.00
C PHE A 746 -2.04 11.63 14.78
N THR A 747 -3.21 11.79 14.17
CA THR A 747 -4.07 10.65 13.75
C THR A 747 -4.06 10.50 12.24
N ALA A 748 -4.23 9.27 11.74
CA ALA A 748 -4.31 9.00 10.31
C ALA A 748 -5.49 9.73 9.64
N TRP A 749 -6.66 9.77 10.30
CA TRP A 749 -7.82 10.51 9.81
C TRP A 749 -7.58 12.02 9.76
N GLY A 750 -6.98 12.59 10.82
CA GLY A 750 -6.64 14.01 10.88
C GLY A 750 -5.66 14.44 9.80
N ARG A 751 -4.58 13.66 9.62
CA ARG A 751 -3.60 13.91 8.56
C ARG A 751 -4.21 13.80 7.16
N TRP A 752 -5.06 12.81 6.93
CA TRP A 752 -5.81 12.70 5.69
C TRP A 752 -6.73 13.91 5.47
N LEU A 753 -7.42 14.38 6.51
CA LEU A 753 -8.29 15.56 6.43
C LEU A 753 -7.47 16.82 6.06
N VAL A 754 -6.37 17.08 6.78
CA VAL A 754 -5.56 18.29 6.58
C VAL A 754 -4.80 18.24 5.25
N LEU A 755 -4.11 17.13 4.98
CA LEU A 755 -3.21 17.03 3.82
C LEU A 755 -3.99 16.66 2.55
N SER A 756 -4.81 15.60 2.60
CA SER A 756 -5.46 15.06 1.41
C SER A 756 -6.78 15.74 1.08
N ARG A 757 -7.58 16.14 2.08
CA ARG A 757 -8.94 16.71 1.87
C ARG A 757 -8.96 18.24 1.81
N ILE A 758 -7.97 18.93 2.39
CA ILE A 758 -7.87 20.39 2.43
C ILE A 758 -6.67 20.88 1.60
N TRP A 759 -5.44 20.48 1.94
CA TRP A 759 -4.22 21.03 1.33
C TRP A 759 -4.07 20.66 -0.16
N LEU A 760 -4.19 19.38 -0.52
CA LEU A 760 -4.06 18.94 -1.92
C LEU A 760 -5.13 19.56 -2.84
N PRO A 761 -6.40 19.70 -2.41
CA PRO A 761 -7.41 20.46 -3.18
C PRO A 761 -7.13 21.96 -3.29
N LEU A 762 -6.66 22.61 -2.23
CA LEU A 762 -6.25 24.02 -2.27
C LEU A 762 -5.11 24.26 -3.28
N THR A 763 -4.20 23.29 -3.43
CA THR A 763 -3.11 23.34 -4.43
C THR A 763 -3.52 22.84 -5.81
N GLY A 764 -4.79 22.48 -6.02
CA GLY A 764 -5.32 21.96 -7.29
C GLY A 764 -4.86 20.56 -7.68
N ARG A 765 -4.16 19.84 -6.78
CA ARG A 765 -3.56 18.52 -7.05
C ARG A 765 -4.51 17.35 -6.89
N LEU A 766 -5.59 17.53 -6.12
CA LEU A 766 -6.68 16.56 -5.95
C LEU A 766 -8.04 17.27 -5.92
N PRO A 767 -9.15 16.57 -6.15
CA PRO A 767 -10.48 17.13 -5.97
C PRO A 767 -10.82 17.27 -4.48
N TRP A 768 -11.70 18.23 -4.17
CA TRP A 768 -12.27 18.38 -2.83
C TRP A 768 -12.89 17.06 -2.35
N ASP A 769 -13.75 16.40 -3.13
CA ASP A 769 -14.24 15.07 -2.76
C ASP A 769 -13.32 13.95 -3.29
N THR A 770 -12.19 13.75 -2.59
CA THR A 770 -11.20 12.73 -2.95
C THR A 770 -11.75 11.31 -2.89
N VAL A 771 -12.60 10.99 -1.90
CA VAL A 771 -13.16 9.64 -1.75
C VAL A 771 -14.11 9.32 -2.90
N ALA A 772 -15.04 10.23 -3.22
CA ALA A 772 -15.92 10.04 -4.37
C ALA A 772 -15.17 10.07 -5.70
N PHE A 773 -13.95 10.60 -5.75
CA PHE A 773 -13.09 10.54 -6.94
C PHE A 773 -12.41 9.19 -7.10
N LEU A 774 -11.83 8.65 -6.03
CA LEU A 774 -11.23 7.32 -6.07
C LEU A 774 -12.28 6.23 -6.36
N ASP A 775 -13.46 6.36 -5.77
CA ASP A 775 -14.59 5.46 -6.02
C ASP A 775 -15.13 5.57 -7.46
N ASP A 776 -15.17 6.78 -8.03
CA ASP A 776 -15.51 6.99 -9.44
C ASP A 776 -14.43 6.45 -10.39
N ALA A 777 -13.15 6.61 -10.05
CA ALA A 777 -12.03 6.02 -10.81
C ALA A 777 -12.02 4.48 -10.74
N TYR A 778 -12.46 3.91 -9.62
CA TYR A 778 -12.72 2.47 -9.48
C TYR A 778 -13.89 2.03 -10.39
N ARG A 779 -15.04 2.70 -10.31
CA ARG A 779 -16.21 2.40 -11.19
C ARG A 779 -15.90 2.53 -12.69
N ARG A 780 -15.04 3.47 -13.07
CA ARG A 780 -14.59 3.69 -14.46
C ARG A 780 -13.47 2.74 -14.89
N GLY A 781 -13.01 1.84 -14.01
CA GLY A 781 -12.01 0.81 -14.32
C GLY A 781 -10.57 1.32 -14.43
N VAL A 782 -10.28 2.54 -13.96
CA VAL A 782 -8.90 3.08 -13.89
C VAL A 782 -8.16 2.50 -12.67
N LEU A 783 -8.86 2.42 -11.54
CA LEU A 783 -8.35 1.83 -10.30
C LEU A 783 -9.04 0.48 -10.05
N ARG A 784 -8.34 -0.41 -9.34
CA ARG A 784 -8.88 -1.62 -8.73
C ARG A 784 -8.85 -1.49 -7.20
N GLN A 785 -9.66 -2.27 -6.49
CA GLN A 785 -9.69 -2.28 -5.03
C GLN A 785 -9.07 -3.56 -4.48
N THR A 786 -8.07 -3.43 -3.63
CA THR A 786 -7.41 -4.54 -2.91
C THR A 786 -7.61 -4.32 -1.40
N GLY A 787 -8.62 -4.98 -0.82
CA GLY A 787 -8.97 -4.80 0.59
C GLY A 787 -9.38 -3.35 0.90
N ALA A 788 -8.69 -2.70 1.84
CA ALA A 788 -8.96 -1.32 2.27
C ALA A 788 -8.17 -0.24 1.49
N VAL A 789 -7.50 -0.61 0.39
CA VAL A 789 -6.70 0.30 -0.45
C VAL A 789 -7.10 0.21 -1.92
N TYR A 790 -6.72 1.22 -2.70
CA TYR A 790 -6.88 1.23 -4.16
C TYR A 790 -5.53 0.94 -4.82
N GLN A 791 -5.53 0.39 -6.02
CA GLN A 791 -4.34 0.27 -6.87
C GLN A 791 -4.67 0.69 -8.29
N PHE A 792 -3.69 1.14 -9.08
CA PHE A 792 -3.92 1.29 -10.51
C PHE A 792 -4.17 -0.07 -11.14
N ARG A 793 -5.17 -0.16 -12.02
CA ARG A 793 -5.52 -1.43 -12.67
C ARG A 793 -4.38 -1.98 -13.52
N HIS A 794 -3.61 -1.07 -14.14
CA HIS A 794 -2.52 -1.41 -15.04
C HIS A 794 -1.28 -0.58 -14.72
N ILE A 795 -0.16 -1.26 -14.46
CA ILE A 795 1.12 -0.60 -14.18
C ILE A 795 1.63 0.25 -15.36
N ARG A 796 1.37 -0.16 -16.62
CA ARG A 796 1.69 0.65 -17.81
C ARG A 796 0.92 1.97 -17.82
N LEU A 797 -0.37 1.95 -17.47
CA LEU A 797 -1.18 3.16 -17.36
C LEU A 797 -0.68 4.06 -16.22
N GLN A 798 -0.32 3.48 -15.07
CA GLN A 798 0.29 4.22 -13.96
C GLN A 798 1.60 4.89 -14.40
N HIS A 799 2.50 4.16 -15.06
CA HIS A 799 3.77 4.72 -15.54
C HIS A 799 3.57 5.84 -16.57
N HIS A 800 2.64 5.66 -17.51
CA HIS A 800 2.29 6.68 -18.50
C HIS A 800 1.73 7.95 -17.82
N LEU A 801 0.74 7.80 -16.93
CA LEU A 801 0.16 8.93 -16.18
C LEU A 801 1.21 9.65 -15.30
N ALA A 802 2.11 8.89 -14.67
CA ALA A 802 3.20 9.45 -13.87
C ALA A 802 4.23 10.21 -14.74
N ARG A 803 4.50 9.72 -15.97
CA ARG A 803 5.38 10.37 -16.94
C ARG A 803 4.75 11.66 -17.49
N SER A 804 3.53 11.56 -18.03
CA SER A 804 2.77 12.72 -18.53
C SER A 804 2.63 13.80 -17.46
N TYR A 805 2.34 13.45 -16.20
CA TYR A 805 2.27 14.42 -15.10
C TYR A 805 3.61 15.13 -14.81
N ARG A 806 4.75 14.46 -15.03
CA ARG A 806 6.08 15.10 -14.89
C ARG A 806 6.34 16.06 -16.04
N GLU A 807 6.03 15.66 -17.27
CA GLU A 807 6.22 16.46 -18.47
C GLU A 807 5.41 17.76 -18.46
N HIS A 808 4.19 17.71 -17.92
CA HIS A 808 3.34 18.90 -17.76
C HIS A 808 3.76 19.85 -16.63
N GLN A 809 4.75 19.51 -15.79
CA GLN A 809 5.26 20.45 -14.78
C GLN A 809 6.28 21.39 -15.40
N SER A 810 6.08 22.70 -15.23
CA SER A 810 6.85 23.80 -15.82
C SER A 810 8.36 23.86 -15.50
N LYS A 811 8.89 22.89 -14.75
CA LYS A 811 10.32 22.72 -14.43
C LYS A 811 10.92 21.47 -15.05
N TYR A 812 10.16 20.72 -15.84
CA TYR A 812 10.65 19.57 -16.57
C TYR A 812 11.29 20.06 -17.88
N ALA A 813 12.61 19.98 -17.95
CA ALA A 813 13.33 20.12 -19.20
C ALA A 813 13.56 18.70 -19.75
N PRO A 814 12.95 18.30 -20.87
CA PRO A 814 13.37 17.09 -21.55
C PRO A 814 14.83 17.24 -21.98
N ALA A 815 15.63 16.18 -21.88
CA ALA A 815 16.99 16.19 -22.40
C ALA A 815 16.94 16.30 -23.92
N SER A 816 17.22 17.50 -24.45
CA SER A 816 17.39 17.71 -25.88
C SER A 816 18.80 17.30 -26.27
N PHE A 817 18.95 16.12 -26.86
CA PHE A 817 20.16 15.76 -27.59
C PHE A 817 20.12 16.49 -28.93
N GLY A 818 21.00 17.47 -29.12
CA GLY A 818 21.30 17.97 -30.46
C GLY A 818 21.89 16.83 -31.30
N PRO A 819 21.61 16.76 -32.61
CA PRO A 819 22.24 15.75 -33.46
C PRO A 819 23.76 15.95 -33.39
N ALA A 820 24.47 14.89 -32.99
CA ALA A 820 25.92 14.89 -32.95
C ALA A 820 26.46 15.11 -34.38
N ALA A 821 27.35 16.10 -34.52
CA ALA A 821 28.13 16.35 -35.73
C ALA A 821 29.29 15.38 -35.86
#